data_AF-A0AAV4GL62-F1
#
_entry.id   AF-A0AAV4GL62-F1
#
_cell.length_a   1.000
_cell.length_b   1.000
_cell.length_c   1.000
_cell.angle_alpha   90.00
_cell.angle_beta   90.00
_cell.angle_gamma   90.00
#
_symmetry.space_group_name_H-M   'P 1'
#
loop_
_entity.id
_entity.type
_entity.pdbx_description
1 polymer ?
#
loop_
_entity_poly.entity_id
_entity_poly.type
_entity_poly.pdbx_seq_one_letter_code
_entity_poly.pdbx_strand_id
1 'polypeptide(L)'
;LSLFFDVLLPMTSGVSEEDFVRGNRGSSFGQPKKTKSVDFPDNTVIQGFNVRLHSIGTSRHMLAVHGRHDDIHAPSWKSMSTFCNQPWLVLLNRTGIVMEELWGTEVPNDERTILTAKLFPVFHISENVGLKEILWLMGEVTDDETKTILRRWRESWRLSYSDILSNTDIDAEFHWRRKLFFKVGEEDLRHTLLNQGNKGFRSLHNSASVEGYTGMLLETLDKVASETTSPGIAARTLANIADMLGGMAGTQGGLRSGPAGNIKWKKAFSYLEAGNFAQGVASMAKEREHWMSRPDLLIRAARHYEGAAQILIRQAVMTAQEFFNTSEGTLPLMYKWVQADCPARIDISGGWSDTPPITYEHGGAVTMVGLLVNGKRPIGAKARRIKEPVLRLVLVPADCEAGAVNTVVECRHLSDLEDYCQPRAPGALLKAAFVCVQLVDLQSSATLAQQLMENFGCGFELHSWSNLPHGSGMGTSSILAGAVLAALLTAAGKSFDTPGLIHAVLYLEQLLTTGGGWQDQIGGLQGGVKLGLSEARLPLKVDVVDPEVRPQLLEEFNSRLVLIYTGKTRLARNLLQDVVRNWYARNPNIVHTEDQLVNLARECMQAFVDGDFEAVGNCVAQYWEHKKCLAPGCESMTIARIMTVLKPYVYGMCSAGAGGGGFIYGIMKEPNCHAFIREILNQQKDLEAVVYDACVDTEGLTISQEA
;
A
#
# COMPACT_ATOMS: atom_id res chain seq x y z
N LEU A 1 0.94 -22.02 28.82
CA LEU A 1 1.97 -21.13 28.21
C LEU A 1 1.52 -19.68 28.02
N SER A 2 0.25 -19.31 28.28
CA SER A 2 -0.24 -17.90 28.22
C SER A 2 -0.30 -17.21 29.59
N LEU A 3 0.55 -17.59 30.54
CA LEU A 3 0.49 -17.21 31.96
C LEU A 3 1.73 -16.43 32.43
N PHE A 4 2.52 -15.90 31.47
CA PHE A 4 3.87 -15.40 31.72
C PHE A 4 4.23 -14.19 30.82
N PHE A 5 3.42 -13.13 30.85
CA PHE A 5 3.78 -11.81 30.31
C PHE A 5 3.09 -10.68 31.07
N ASP A 6 3.54 -10.44 32.31
CA ASP A 6 3.55 -9.10 32.91
C ASP A 6 5.03 -8.71 33.07
N VAL A 7 5.65 -8.16 32.02
CA VAL A 7 7.03 -7.66 32.04
C VAL A 7 7.13 -6.32 31.30
N LEU A 8 7.34 -5.26 32.10
CA LEU A 8 8.08 -4.03 31.80
C LEU A 8 8.16 -3.57 30.33
N LEU A 9 7.43 -2.49 30.01
CA LEU A 9 7.82 -1.56 28.95
C LEU A 9 8.40 -0.28 29.60
N PRO A 10 9.63 0.13 29.26
CA PRO A 10 10.23 1.35 29.78
C PRO A 10 9.68 2.56 29.03
N MET A 11 9.05 3.53 29.71
CA MET A 11 9.00 4.92 29.23
C MET A 11 8.83 5.93 30.37
N THR A 12 9.85 6.78 30.48
CA THR A 12 9.84 8.19 30.93
C THR A 12 8.49 8.83 31.27
N SER A 13 8.33 9.15 32.55
CA SER A 13 7.66 10.32 33.14
C SER A 13 6.22 10.71 32.72
N GLY A 14 5.32 10.72 33.72
CA GLY A 14 4.23 11.72 33.80
C GLY A 14 2.83 11.26 33.39
N VAL A 15 2.33 10.17 33.98
CA VAL A 15 1.02 9.59 33.65
C VAL A 15 0.23 9.26 34.93
N SER A 16 -1.00 9.75 35.06
CA SER A 16 -1.97 9.27 36.07
C SER A 16 -2.79 8.09 35.54
N GLU A 17 -3.52 7.39 36.41
CA GLU A 17 -4.35 6.23 36.03
C GLU A 17 -5.43 6.60 34.98
N GLU A 18 -5.94 7.85 34.98
CA GLU A 18 -6.83 8.34 33.92
C GLU A 18 -6.09 8.68 32.61
N ASP A 19 -4.84 9.17 32.68
CA ASP A 19 -4.03 9.49 31.49
C ASP A 19 -3.58 8.22 30.76
N PHE A 20 -3.25 7.16 31.52
CA PHE A 20 -2.97 5.82 31.01
C PHE A 20 -4.14 5.26 30.19
N VAL A 21 -5.37 5.64 30.58
CA VAL A 21 -6.61 5.24 29.90
C VAL A 21 -7.04 6.24 28.80
N ARG A 22 -6.36 7.39 28.63
CA ARG A 22 -6.74 8.43 27.65
C ARG A 22 -5.71 8.82 26.59
N GLY A 23 -4.42 8.48 26.73
CA GLY A 23 -3.46 8.56 25.62
C GLY A 23 -3.09 9.97 25.12
N ASN A 24 -3.26 11.01 25.95
CA ASN A 24 -2.90 12.37 25.57
C ASN A 24 -1.38 12.61 25.64
N ARG A 25 -0.70 12.58 24.49
CA ARG A 25 0.59 13.27 24.29
C ARG A 25 0.36 14.63 23.64
N GLY A 26 0.44 15.70 24.44
CA GLY A 26 0.22 17.08 23.98
C GLY A 26 1.49 17.93 23.98
N SER A 27 2.01 18.23 22.78
CA SER A 27 2.80 19.43 22.48
C SER A 27 1.88 20.39 21.71
N SER A 28 1.75 21.70 21.98
CA SER A 28 2.37 22.63 22.95
C SER A 28 1.36 23.79 23.18
N PHE A 29 1.60 24.92 23.87
CA PHE A 29 2.78 25.54 24.47
C PHE A 29 2.31 26.41 25.65
N GLY A 30 2.84 26.26 26.87
CA GLY A 30 2.37 27.07 28.02
C GLY A 30 2.84 26.55 29.38
N GLN A 31 4.05 26.97 29.78
CA GLN A 31 4.76 26.70 31.05
C GLN A 31 4.51 25.33 31.73
N PRO A 32 5.51 24.43 31.79
CA PRO A 32 5.34 23.15 32.47
C PRO A 32 5.11 23.37 33.98
N LYS A 33 3.93 22.99 34.47
CA LYS A 33 3.78 22.66 35.89
C LYS A 33 4.82 21.58 36.19
N LYS A 34 5.72 21.84 37.16
CA LYS A 34 6.74 20.87 37.60
C LYS A 34 6.07 19.62 38.16
N THR A 35 5.78 18.64 37.30
CA THR A 35 5.40 17.28 37.68
C THR A 35 6.68 16.53 38.06
N LYS A 36 6.74 16.00 39.29
CA LYS A 36 7.81 15.08 39.68
C LYS A 36 7.72 13.84 38.79
N SER A 37 8.81 13.48 38.12
CA SER A 37 8.97 12.13 37.57
C SER A 37 9.08 11.15 38.75
N VAL A 38 8.48 9.97 38.58
CA VAL A 38 8.74 8.81 39.43
C VAL A 38 9.59 7.88 38.59
N ASP A 39 10.85 7.72 38.97
CA ASP A 39 11.71 6.68 38.41
C ASP A 39 11.40 5.38 39.14
N PHE A 40 11.22 4.30 38.38
CA PHE A 40 10.99 2.96 38.94
C PHE A 40 12.31 2.19 38.89
N PRO A 41 12.78 1.58 40.01
CA PRO A 41 13.98 0.76 40.00
C PRO A 41 13.87 -0.40 39.01
N ASP A 42 14.95 -0.65 38.27
CA ASP A 42 15.09 -1.82 37.42
C ASP A 42 14.81 -3.09 38.23
N ASN A 43 14.08 -4.04 37.61
CA ASN A 43 13.62 -5.28 38.23
C ASN A 43 12.53 -5.13 39.31
N THR A 44 11.74 -4.04 39.29
CA THR A 44 10.46 -3.96 40.01
C THR A 44 9.34 -4.66 39.23
N VAL A 45 8.42 -5.34 39.92
CA VAL A 45 7.16 -5.86 39.40
C VAL A 45 5.99 -5.18 40.12
N ILE A 46 5.18 -4.41 39.39
CA ILE A 46 3.91 -3.85 39.88
C ILE A 46 2.78 -4.47 39.07
N GLN A 47 1.76 -5.00 39.74
CA GLN A 47 0.62 -5.65 39.10
C GLN A 47 -0.70 -5.08 39.62
N GLY A 48 -1.63 -4.84 38.70
CA GLY A 48 -3.00 -4.42 38.98
C GLY A 48 -3.94 -5.62 39.08
N PHE A 49 -4.90 -5.56 40.01
CA PHE A 49 -5.89 -6.59 40.24
C PHE A 49 -7.26 -5.96 40.51
N ASN A 50 -8.29 -6.41 39.80
CA ASN A 50 -9.68 -6.19 40.19
C ASN A 50 -10.06 -7.21 41.26
N VAL A 51 -10.24 -6.77 42.51
CA VAL A 51 -10.52 -7.64 43.67
C VAL A 51 -11.96 -7.46 44.14
N ARG A 52 -12.72 -8.55 44.26
CA ARG A 52 -14.12 -8.57 44.73
C ARG A 52 -14.17 -8.83 46.23
N LEU A 53 -14.48 -7.80 47.00
CA LEU A 53 -14.49 -7.83 48.46
C LEU A 53 -15.85 -8.34 48.95
N HIS A 54 -16.04 -9.66 48.93
CA HIS A 54 -17.32 -10.33 49.20
C HIS A 54 -18.02 -9.87 50.48
N SER A 55 -17.27 -9.63 51.56
CA SER A 55 -17.78 -9.17 52.85
C SER A 55 -18.41 -7.77 52.86
N ILE A 56 -18.11 -6.94 51.86
CA ILE A 56 -18.67 -5.58 51.71
C ILE A 56 -19.36 -5.37 50.36
N GLY A 57 -19.52 -6.42 49.55
CA GLY A 57 -20.27 -6.39 48.29
C GLY A 57 -19.72 -5.42 47.22
N THR A 58 -18.44 -5.06 47.25
CA THR A 58 -17.83 -4.12 46.28
C THR A 58 -16.57 -4.68 45.64
N SER A 59 -16.32 -4.31 44.39
CA SER A 59 -15.04 -4.58 43.72
C SER A 59 -14.14 -3.34 43.77
N ARG A 60 -12.83 -3.54 43.89
CA ARG A 60 -11.81 -2.49 43.92
C ARG A 60 -10.65 -2.86 43.00
N HIS A 61 -10.17 -1.90 42.21
CA HIS A 61 -8.86 -2.02 41.58
C HIS A 61 -7.78 -1.81 42.65
N MET A 62 -6.80 -2.70 42.69
CA MET A 62 -5.70 -2.70 43.64
C MET A 62 -4.37 -2.84 42.91
N LEU A 63 -3.33 -2.28 43.48
CA LEU A 63 -1.95 -2.48 43.05
C LEU A 63 -1.22 -3.34 44.08
N ALA A 64 -0.45 -4.31 43.61
CA ALA A 64 0.55 -5.03 44.39
C ALA A 64 1.95 -4.78 43.81
N VAL A 65 2.97 -4.91 44.64
CA VAL A 65 4.38 -4.74 44.24
C VAL A 65 5.26 -5.80 44.89
N HIS A 66 6.25 -6.27 44.12
CA HIS A 66 7.40 -7.03 44.60
C HIS A 66 8.59 -6.82 43.66
N GLY A 67 9.74 -7.37 44.01
CA GLY A 67 10.93 -7.44 43.17
C GLY A 67 10.92 -8.68 42.28
N ARG A 68 11.53 -8.59 41.10
CA ARG A 68 11.73 -9.71 40.16
C ARG A 68 12.48 -10.89 40.77
N HIS A 69 13.35 -10.62 41.75
CA HIS A 69 14.20 -11.62 42.40
C HIS A 69 13.65 -12.09 43.75
N ASP A 70 12.50 -11.55 44.19
CA ASP A 70 11.86 -11.97 45.42
C ASP A 70 11.19 -13.34 45.25
N ASP A 71 11.50 -14.28 46.14
CA ASP A 71 10.72 -15.51 46.31
C ASP A 71 9.51 -15.21 47.20
N ILE A 72 8.32 -15.12 46.59
CA ILE A 72 7.08 -14.80 47.30
C ILE A 72 6.67 -15.84 48.36
N HIS A 73 7.24 -17.06 48.29
CA HIS A 73 7.02 -18.14 49.24
C HIS A 73 8.14 -18.26 50.30
N ALA A 74 9.24 -17.49 50.20
CA ALA A 74 10.32 -17.56 51.16
C ALA A 74 9.93 -16.92 52.51
N PRO A 75 10.06 -17.64 53.64
CA PRO A 75 9.85 -17.06 54.97
C PRO A 75 10.77 -15.86 55.21
N SER A 76 10.21 -14.75 55.67
CA SER A 76 10.87 -13.45 55.88
C SER A 76 12.07 -13.49 56.84
N TRP A 77 12.17 -14.52 57.68
CA TRP A 77 13.31 -14.74 58.57
C TRP A 77 14.55 -15.33 57.88
N LYS A 78 14.40 -15.94 56.69
CA LYS A 78 15.55 -16.50 55.96
C LYS A 78 16.41 -15.37 55.39
N SER A 79 17.73 -15.50 55.53
CA SER A 79 18.71 -14.46 55.15
C SER A 79 18.71 -14.06 53.68
N MET A 80 18.08 -14.85 52.80
CA MET A 80 17.91 -14.56 51.37
C MET A 80 16.47 -14.15 50.99
N SER A 81 15.54 -14.02 51.94
CA SER A 81 14.19 -13.52 51.68
C SER A 81 14.24 -11.99 51.54
N THR A 82 13.72 -11.50 50.41
CA THR A 82 13.69 -10.09 50.06
C THR A 82 12.27 -9.62 49.75
N PHE A 83 12.04 -8.31 49.85
CA PHE A 83 10.87 -7.61 49.35
C PHE A 83 11.32 -6.37 48.58
N CYS A 84 10.79 -6.17 47.37
CA CYS A 84 11.27 -5.18 46.40
C CYS A 84 12.78 -5.33 46.08
N ASN A 85 13.27 -6.57 45.97
CA ASN A 85 14.69 -6.94 45.82
C ASN A 85 15.61 -6.48 46.98
N GLN A 86 15.06 -6.10 48.13
CA GLN A 86 15.82 -5.67 49.32
C GLN A 86 15.54 -6.59 50.52
N PRO A 87 16.50 -6.84 51.43
CA PRO A 87 16.23 -7.61 52.64
C PRO A 87 15.10 -6.98 53.46
N TRP A 88 14.21 -7.80 54.04
CA TRP A 88 13.06 -7.32 54.84
C TRP A 88 13.42 -6.27 55.90
N LEU A 89 14.59 -6.42 56.54
CA LEU A 89 15.08 -5.47 57.54
C LEU A 89 15.22 -4.02 57.00
N VAL A 90 15.50 -3.85 55.71
CA VAL A 90 15.56 -2.52 55.05
C VAL A 90 14.18 -1.87 55.02
N LEU A 91 13.14 -2.63 54.62
CA LEU A 91 11.75 -2.15 54.64
C LEU A 91 11.33 -1.78 56.06
N LEU A 92 11.52 -2.68 57.02
CA LEU A 92 11.07 -2.50 58.41
C LEU A 92 11.75 -1.29 59.07
N ASN A 93 13.07 -1.15 58.91
CA ASN A 93 13.82 -0.02 59.46
C ASN A 93 13.44 1.32 58.81
N ARG A 94 13.20 1.34 57.48
CA ARG A 94 12.81 2.56 56.75
C ARG A 94 11.39 3.01 57.08
N THR A 95 10.46 2.05 57.14
CA THR A 95 9.03 2.34 57.28
C THR A 95 8.55 2.43 58.73
N GLY A 96 9.25 1.78 59.68
CA GLY A 96 8.79 1.63 61.06
C GLY A 96 7.58 0.68 61.21
N ILE A 97 7.31 -0.16 60.21
CA ILE A 97 6.39 -1.30 60.28
C ILE A 97 7.03 -2.39 61.15
N VAL A 98 6.25 -3.03 62.03
CA VAL A 98 6.69 -4.24 62.75
C VAL A 98 6.05 -5.50 62.16
N MET A 99 6.66 -6.67 62.37
CA MET A 99 6.23 -7.93 61.75
C MET A 99 4.77 -8.28 62.11
N GLU A 100 4.35 -7.96 63.32
CA GLU A 100 3.01 -8.20 63.85
C GLU A 100 1.93 -7.41 63.09
N GLU A 101 2.27 -6.31 62.42
CA GLU A 101 1.33 -5.52 61.60
C GLU A 101 1.12 -6.08 60.19
N LEU A 102 2.00 -6.99 59.77
CA LEU A 102 1.97 -7.65 58.46
C LEU A 102 1.28 -9.02 58.53
N TRP A 103 1.51 -9.81 59.58
CA TRP A 103 0.95 -11.16 59.72
C TRP A 103 0.11 -11.38 60.99
N GLY A 104 0.15 -10.48 61.96
CA GLY A 104 -0.41 -10.73 63.30
C GLY A 104 0.53 -11.53 64.20
N THR A 105 0.15 -11.68 65.47
CA THR A 105 0.95 -12.40 66.49
C THR A 105 0.85 -13.92 66.39
N GLU A 106 -0.20 -14.45 65.78
CA GLU A 106 -0.54 -15.88 65.80
C GLU A 106 0.04 -16.67 64.61
N VAL A 107 0.53 -16.00 63.55
CA VAL A 107 1.06 -16.66 62.35
C VAL A 107 2.47 -17.21 62.60
N PRO A 108 2.74 -18.51 62.36
CA PRO A 108 4.06 -19.13 62.51
C PRO A 108 5.13 -18.47 61.63
N ASN A 109 6.37 -18.40 62.12
CA ASN A 109 7.47 -17.75 61.39
C ASN A 109 7.69 -18.30 59.97
N ASP A 110 7.49 -19.61 59.75
CA ASP A 110 7.62 -20.25 58.44
C ASP A 110 6.49 -19.91 57.46
N GLU A 111 5.38 -19.36 57.95
CA GLU A 111 4.27 -18.89 57.12
C GLU A 111 4.33 -17.37 56.85
N ARG A 112 5.29 -16.65 57.47
CA ARG A 112 5.48 -15.19 57.29
C ARG A 112 6.22 -14.87 56.01
N THR A 113 5.52 -14.93 54.87
CA THR A 113 6.05 -14.75 53.50
C THR A 113 5.47 -13.49 52.86
N ILE A 114 5.97 -13.08 51.67
CA ILE A 114 5.35 -11.99 50.89
C ILE A 114 3.90 -12.37 50.52
N LEU A 115 3.67 -13.64 50.17
CA LEU A 115 2.36 -14.15 49.79
C LEU A 115 1.30 -13.90 50.88
N THR A 116 1.65 -14.02 52.16
CA THR A 116 0.73 -13.92 53.31
C THR A 116 0.75 -12.57 54.02
N ALA A 117 1.73 -11.69 53.73
CA ALA A 117 1.87 -10.39 54.39
C ALA A 117 0.78 -9.40 53.95
N LYS A 118 0.05 -8.80 54.90
CA LYS A 118 -1.00 -7.79 54.66
C LYS A 118 -0.40 -6.42 54.27
N LEU A 119 0.29 -6.39 53.13
CA LEU A 119 1.04 -5.25 52.60
C LEU A 119 0.17 -4.25 51.85
N PHE A 120 -0.83 -4.72 51.10
CA PHE A 120 -1.43 -3.93 50.02
C PHE A 120 -2.73 -3.25 50.48
N PRO A 121 -2.77 -1.92 50.60
CA PRO A 121 -3.94 -1.20 51.10
C PRO A 121 -5.07 -1.17 50.07
N VAL A 122 -6.29 -1.40 50.54
CA VAL A 122 -7.52 -1.53 49.73
C VAL A 122 -8.42 -0.30 49.88
N PHE A 123 -8.56 0.15 51.12
CA PHE A 123 -9.59 1.11 51.53
C PHE A 123 -9.14 1.84 52.79
N HIS A 124 -9.42 3.13 52.87
CA HIS A 124 -9.18 3.96 54.04
C HIS A 124 -10.41 4.85 54.27
N ILE A 125 -10.69 5.17 55.53
CA ILE A 125 -12.00 5.70 55.94
C ILE A 125 -12.31 7.12 55.42
N SER A 126 -11.28 7.93 55.18
CA SER A 126 -11.41 9.35 54.82
C SER A 126 -10.68 9.76 53.53
N GLU A 127 -9.85 8.88 52.96
CA GLU A 127 -8.90 9.23 51.90
C GLU A 127 -8.70 8.04 50.95
N ASN A 128 -8.31 8.28 49.70
CA ASN A 128 -7.96 7.21 48.76
C ASN A 128 -6.54 6.69 49.06
N VAL A 129 -6.38 5.37 49.09
CA VAL A 129 -5.10 4.65 49.21
C VAL A 129 -4.81 3.86 47.93
N GLY A 130 -3.54 3.64 47.61
CA GLY A 130 -3.14 2.91 46.40
C GLY A 130 -1.71 3.23 45.99
N LEU A 131 -1.52 3.82 44.80
CA LEU A 131 -0.20 4.04 44.19
C LEU A 131 0.80 4.76 45.12
N LYS A 132 0.36 5.73 45.93
CA LYS A 132 1.24 6.47 46.85
C LYS A 132 1.82 5.56 47.95
N GLU A 133 0.98 4.71 48.54
CA GLU A 133 1.41 3.71 49.52
C GLU A 133 2.31 2.64 48.87
N ILE A 134 2.05 2.25 47.63
CA ILE A 134 2.86 1.28 46.88
C ILE A 134 4.27 1.82 46.59
N LEU A 135 4.38 3.07 46.12
CA LEU A 135 5.68 3.74 45.92
C LEU A 135 6.45 3.90 47.25
N TRP A 136 5.74 4.13 48.36
CA TRP A 136 6.35 4.18 49.69
C TRP A 136 6.83 2.81 50.21
N LEU A 137 6.13 1.72 49.87
CA LEU A 137 6.60 0.34 50.14
C LEU A 137 7.86 0.00 49.33
N MET A 138 8.02 0.54 48.12
CA MET A 138 9.28 0.45 47.37
C MET A 138 10.39 1.28 48.02
N GLY A 139 10.09 2.54 48.36
CA GLY A 139 11.05 3.51 48.91
C GLY A 139 11.17 4.81 48.11
N GLU A 140 10.35 4.97 47.06
CA GLU A 140 10.42 6.09 46.10
C GLU A 140 9.73 7.37 46.59
N VAL A 141 9.55 7.52 47.91
CA VAL A 141 8.86 8.66 48.53
C VAL A 141 9.74 9.30 49.60
N THR A 142 9.79 10.63 49.59
CA THR A 142 10.61 11.45 50.50
C THR A 142 10.19 11.29 51.97
N ASP A 143 11.17 11.28 52.87
CA ASP A 143 11.00 11.05 54.32
C ASP A 143 9.94 11.93 55.00
N ASP A 144 9.78 13.18 54.55
CA ASP A 144 8.77 14.12 55.07
C ASP A 144 7.32 13.60 54.91
N GLU A 145 7.07 12.73 53.93
CA GLU A 145 5.74 12.14 53.70
C GLU A 145 5.56 10.78 54.39
N THR A 146 6.65 10.08 54.74
CA THR A 146 6.67 8.72 55.29
C THR A 146 5.79 8.56 56.53
N LYS A 147 5.81 9.51 57.47
CA LYS A 147 4.98 9.44 58.69
C LYS A 147 3.48 9.51 58.39
N THR A 148 3.09 10.31 57.40
CA THR A 148 1.69 10.49 56.99
C THR A 148 1.20 9.26 56.23
N ILE A 149 2.03 8.70 55.35
CA ILE A 149 1.72 7.49 54.59
C ILE A 149 1.66 6.26 55.51
N LEU A 150 2.59 6.12 56.46
CA LEU A 150 2.57 5.05 57.46
C LEU A 150 1.27 5.08 58.28
N ARG A 151 0.81 6.26 58.71
CA ARG A 151 -0.47 6.39 59.43
C ARG A 151 -1.65 5.93 58.56
N ARG A 152 -1.77 6.46 57.33
CA ARG A 152 -2.80 6.05 56.36
C ARG A 152 -2.76 4.54 56.09
N TRP A 153 -1.57 3.98 55.90
CA TRP A 153 -1.37 2.55 55.66
C TRP A 153 -1.81 1.70 56.86
N ARG A 154 -1.46 2.12 58.09
CA ARG A 154 -1.91 1.49 59.34
C ARG A 154 -3.43 1.52 59.52
N GLU A 155 -4.04 2.67 59.25
CA GLU A 155 -5.49 2.93 59.33
C GLU A 155 -6.30 2.32 58.16
N SER A 156 -5.61 1.92 57.08
CA SER A 156 -6.25 1.27 55.93
C SER A 156 -6.53 -0.22 56.18
N TRP A 157 -7.58 -0.73 55.55
CA TRP A 157 -7.75 -2.17 55.40
C TRP A 157 -6.77 -2.66 54.34
N ARG A 158 -5.94 -3.65 54.69
CA ARG A 158 -4.89 -4.23 53.85
C ARG A 158 -5.16 -5.69 53.52
N LEU A 159 -4.74 -6.11 52.33
CA LEU A 159 -4.72 -7.50 51.89
C LEU A 159 -3.29 -7.98 51.67
N SER A 160 -3.14 -9.30 51.74
CA SER A 160 -1.97 -10.02 51.28
C SER A 160 -2.12 -10.44 49.82
N TYR A 161 -1.02 -10.84 49.22
CA TYR A 161 -1.03 -11.36 47.85
C TYR A 161 -1.95 -12.59 47.73
N SER A 162 -2.02 -13.44 48.76
CA SER A 162 -2.92 -14.59 48.82
C SER A 162 -4.41 -14.20 48.87
N ASP A 163 -4.76 -13.12 49.57
CA ASP A 163 -6.15 -12.64 49.60
C ASP A 163 -6.51 -12.02 48.24
N ILE A 164 -5.60 -11.25 47.63
CA ILE A 164 -5.78 -10.64 46.31
C ILE A 164 -6.07 -11.75 45.28
N LEU A 165 -5.22 -12.77 45.20
CA LEU A 165 -5.39 -13.88 44.27
C LEU A 165 -6.70 -14.65 44.52
N SER A 166 -7.03 -14.96 45.79
CA SER A 166 -8.26 -15.67 46.16
C SER A 166 -9.55 -14.88 45.89
N ASN A 167 -9.49 -13.54 45.87
CA ASN A 167 -10.64 -12.66 45.66
C ASN A 167 -10.57 -11.92 44.31
N THR A 168 -9.69 -12.31 43.40
CA THR A 168 -9.57 -11.66 42.07
C THR A 168 -10.83 -11.93 41.24
N ASP A 169 -11.41 -10.86 40.71
CA ASP A 169 -12.53 -10.87 39.78
C ASP A 169 -12.02 -11.23 38.37
N ILE A 170 -11.90 -12.53 38.13
CA ILE A 170 -11.29 -13.10 36.90
C ILE A 170 -11.98 -12.58 35.63
N ASP A 171 -13.31 -12.41 35.66
CA ASP A 171 -14.08 -11.87 34.53
C ASP A 171 -13.75 -10.41 34.27
N ALA A 172 -13.66 -9.59 35.32
CA ALA A 172 -13.25 -8.19 35.21
C ALA A 172 -11.80 -8.05 34.73
N GLU A 173 -10.88 -8.91 35.22
CA GLU A 173 -9.49 -8.98 34.74
C GLU A 173 -9.39 -9.32 33.26
N PHE A 174 -10.08 -10.37 32.79
CA PHE A 174 -10.08 -10.71 31.37
C PHE A 174 -10.71 -9.62 30.51
N HIS A 175 -11.78 -8.97 30.96
CA HIS A 175 -12.40 -7.86 30.24
C HIS A 175 -11.46 -6.65 30.16
N TRP A 176 -10.82 -6.28 31.28
CA TRP A 176 -9.82 -5.22 31.35
C TRP A 176 -8.63 -5.51 30.42
N ARG A 177 -8.05 -6.71 30.49
CA ARG A 177 -6.91 -7.11 29.66
C ARG A 177 -7.25 -7.11 28.16
N ARG A 178 -8.47 -7.52 27.77
CA ARG A 178 -8.95 -7.38 26.38
C ARG A 178 -9.09 -5.92 25.97
N LYS A 179 -9.71 -5.08 26.80
CA LYS A 179 -9.85 -3.64 26.54
C LYS A 179 -8.48 -2.96 26.39
N LEU A 180 -7.51 -3.32 27.23
CA LEU A 180 -6.15 -2.81 27.17
C LEU A 180 -5.44 -3.27 25.88
N PHE A 181 -5.56 -4.55 25.49
CA PHE A 181 -5.01 -5.08 24.24
C PHE A 181 -5.49 -4.26 23.03
N PHE A 182 -6.80 -4.04 22.90
CA PHE A 182 -7.33 -3.25 21.79
C PHE A 182 -6.94 -1.78 21.87
N LYS A 183 -6.81 -1.19 23.06
CA LYS A 183 -6.32 0.18 23.23
C LYS A 183 -4.85 0.35 22.83
N VAL A 184 -4.00 -0.63 23.13
CA VAL A 184 -2.60 -0.66 22.67
C VAL A 184 -2.56 -0.83 21.14
N GLY A 185 -3.41 -1.72 20.60
CA GLY A 185 -3.55 -1.90 19.15
C GLY A 185 -4.06 -0.65 18.41
N GLU A 186 -4.97 0.12 19.02
CA GLU A 186 -5.49 1.40 18.54
C GLU A 186 -4.36 2.44 18.39
N GLU A 187 -3.55 2.64 19.43
CA GLU A 187 -2.46 3.62 19.40
C GLU A 187 -1.30 3.16 18.50
N ASP A 188 -0.98 1.86 18.47
CA ASP A 188 -0.01 1.27 17.54
C ASP A 188 -0.46 1.42 16.07
N LEU A 189 -1.75 1.24 15.78
CA LEU A 189 -2.34 1.49 14.46
C LEU A 189 -2.24 2.98 14.10
N ARG A 190 -2.64 3.88 15.00
CA ARG A 190 -2.58 5.33 14.79
C ARG A 190 -1.14 5.79 14.54
N HIS A 191 -0.22 5.37 15.39
CA HIS A 191 1.21 5.70 15.29
C HIS A 191 1.83 5.16 14.00
N THR A 192 1.54 3.90 13.64
CA THR A 192 2.06 3.29 12.41
C THR A 192 1.54 3.98 11.15
N LEU A 193 0.25 4.30 11.07
CA LEU A 193 -0.33 4.97 9.91
C LEU A 193 0.23 6.39 9.73
N LEU A 194 0.32 7.17 10.81
CA LEU A 194 0.89 8.52 10.78
C LEU A 194 2.38 8.53 10.42
N ASN A 195 3.16 7.54 10.89
CA ASN A 195 4.58 7.37 10.54
C ASN A 195 4.81 6.48 9.31
N GLN A 196 3.77 6.14 8.55
CA GLN A 196 3.81 5.35 7.30
C GLN A 196 4.45 3.94 7.42
N GLY A 197 4.60 3.39 8.63
CA GLY A 197 5.35 2.15 8.89
C GLY A 197 4.74 0.89 8.27
N ASN A 198 5.57 -0.09 7.91
CA ASN A 198 5.19 -1.29 7.13
C ASN A 198 4.47 -2.41 7.90
N LYS A 199 3.81 -2.09 9.03
CA LYS A 199 3.01 -3.06 9.81
C LYS A 199 1.58 -3.15 9.27
N GLY A 200 1.09 -4.39 9.11
CA GLY A 200 -0.30 -4.70 8.72
C GLY A 200 -1.20 -5.02 9.91
N PHE A 201 -2.49 -4.72 9.81
CA PHE A 201 -3.46 -4.80 10.92
C PHE A 201 -4.49 -5.92 10.81
N ARG A 202 -4.35 -6.84 9.84
CA ARG A 202 -5.34 -7.90 9.58
C ARG A 202 -5.69 -8.74 10.82
N SER A 203 -4.71 -9.05 11.67
CA SER A 203 -4.94 -9.76 12.93
C SER A 203 -5.77 -8.93 13.91
N LEU A 204 -5.41 -7.66 14.11
CA LEU A 204 -6.13 -6.70 14.95
C LEU A 204 -7.58 -6.50 14.47
N HIS A 205 -7.78 -6.29 13.17
CA HIS A 205 -9.10 -6.13 12.56
C HIS A 205 -9.99 -7.37 12.78
N ASN A 206 -9.46 -8.57 12.52
CA ASN A 206 -10.18 -9.82 12.73
C ASN A 206 -10.55 -10.02 14.21
N SER A 207 -9.59 -9.82 15.13
CA SER A 207 -9.83 -9.94 16.57
C SER A 207 -10.87 -8.94 17.06
N ALA A 208 -10.80 -7.68 16.63
CA ALA A 208 -11.76 -6.64 17.01
C ALA A 208 -13.17 -6.92 16.45
N SER A 209 -13.25 -7.59 15.30
CA SER A 209 -14.52 -8.01 14.67
C SER A 209 -15.23 -9.13 15.46
N VAL A 210 -14.47 -9.97 16.16
CA VAL A 210 -15.01 -11.03 17.03
C VAL A 210 -15.32 -10.51 18.45
N GLU A 211 -14.43 -9.67 19.00
CA GLU A 211 -14.52 -9.20 20.40
C GLU A 211 -15.35 -7.91 20.58
N GLY A 212 -15.90 -7.34 19.49
CA GLY A 212 -16.79 -6.17 19.55
C GLY A 212 -16.11 -4.80 19.65
N TYR A 213 -14.81 -4.70 19.32
CA TYR A 213 -14.03 -3.46 19.39
C TYR A 213 -13.97 -2.70 18.05
N THR A 214 -14.89 -3.00 17.13
CA THR A 214 -14.85 -2.47 15.75
C THR A 214 -15.09 -0.97 15.66
N GLY A 215 -16.05 -0.44 16.43
CA GLY A 215 -16.41 0.98 16.43
C GLY A 215 -15.22 1.88 16.80
N MET A 216 -14.51 1.54 17.88
CA MET A 216 -13.33 2.29 18.33
C MET A 216 -12.21 2.33 17.27
N LEU A 217 -11.90 1.21 16.61
CA LEU A 217 -10.90 1.21 15.54
C LEU A 217 -11.38 1.99 14.30
N LEU A 218 -12.67 1.93 13.96
CA LEU A 218 -13.25 2.72 12.87
C LEU A 218 -13.21 4.23 13.17
N GLU A 219 -13.53 4.65 14.39
CA GLU A 219 -13.44 6.05 14.83
C GLU A 219 -11.99 6.58 14.73
N THR A 220 -11.02 5.78 15.18
CA THR A 220 -9.60 6.17 15.11
C THR A 220 -9.06 6.16 13.66
N LEU A 221 -9.53 5.25 12.80
CA LEU A 221 -9.23 5.29 11.36
C LEU A 221 -9.87 6.52 10.67
N ASP A 222 -11.15 6.81 10.93
CA ASP A 222 -11.82 8.01 10.41
C ASP A 222 -11.08 9.28 10.84
N LYS A 223 -10.62 9.34 12.10
CA LYS A 223 -9.81 10.45 12.63
C LYS A 223 -8.48 10.60 11.89
N VAL A 224 -7.70 9.53 11.74
CA VAL A 224 -6.41 9.57 11.01
C VAL A 224 -6.60 10.00 9.55
N ALA A 225 -7.65 9.51 8.88
CA ALA A 225 -7.93 9.88 7.49
C ALA A 225 -8.45 11.33 7.33
N SER A 226 -9.11 11.89 8.34
CA SER A 226 -9.68 13.25 8.30
C SER A 226 -8.71 14.34 8.78
N GLU A 227 -7.79 14.03 9.68
CA GLU A 227 -6.82 14.98 10.25
C GLU A 227 -5.48 15.05 9.47
N THR A 228 -5.15 14.04 8.66
CA THR A 228 -3.92 14.03 7.86
C THR A 228 -3.99 15.00 6.67
N THR A 229 -2.84 15.51 6.26
CA THR A 229 -2.65 16.26 4.99
C THR A 229 -2.01 15.42 3.89
N SER A 230 -1.52 14.22 4.20
CA SER A 230 -0.85 13.33 3.23
C SER A 230 -1.89 12.46 2.49
N PRO A 231 -1.97 12.54 1.14
CA PRO A 231 -2.84 11.68 0.36
C PRO A 231 -2.54 10.19 0.55
N GLY A 232 -1.26 9.81 0.72
CA GLY A 232 -0.85 8.41 0.97
C GLY A 232 -1.35 7.88 2.31
N ILE A 233 -1.20 8.67 3.39
CA ILE A 233 -1.73 8.30 4.71
C ILE A 233 -3.26 8.17 4.65
N ALA A 234 -3.96 9.13 4.04
CA ALA A 234 -5.41 9.07 3.87
C ALA A 234 -5.85 7.86 3.04
N ALA A 235 -5.20 7.58 1.90
CA ALA A 235 -5.52 6.46 1.03
C ALA A 235 -5.34 5.10 1.73
N ARG A 236 -4.20 4.92 2.40
CA ARG A 236 -3.93 3.70 3.19
C ARG A 236 -4.91 3.56 4.36
N THR A 237 -5.29 4.64 5.01
CA THR A 237 -6.25 4.61 6.13
C THR A 237 -7.65 4.24 5.64
N LEU A 238 -8.11 4.81 4.52
CA LEU A 238 -9.37 4.43 3.85
C LEU A 238 -9.37 2.95 3.43
N ALA A 239 -8.25 2.45 2.89
CA ALA A 239 -8.10 1.02 2.57
C ALA A 239 -8.17 0.13 3.83
N ASN A 240 -7.63 0.58 4.96
CA ASN A 240 -7.73 -0.13 6.24
C ASN A 240 -9.16 -0.12 6.81
N ILE A 241 -9.95 0.95 6.61
CA ILE A 241 -11.39 0.94 6.89
C ILE A 241 -12.10 -0.11 6.03
N ALA A 242 -11.77 -0.19 4.73
CA ALA A 242 -12.33 -1.21 3.85
C ALA A 242 -11.98 -2.65 4.30
N ASP A 243 -10.75 -2.88 4.78
CA ASP A 243 -10.31 -4.16 5.34
C ASP A 243 -11.00 -4.49 6.64
N MET A 244 -11.24 -3.50 7.50
CA MET A 244 -12.01 -3.65 8.73
C MET A 244 -13.46 -4.07 8.45
N LEU A 245 -14.13 -3.38 7.51
CA LEU A 245 -15.47 -3.75 7.03
C LEU A 245 -15.50 -5.15 6.38
N GLY A 246 -14.42 -5.54 5.70
CA GLY A 246 -14.23 -6.89 5.17
C GLY A 246 -14.12 -7.94 6.27
N GLY A 247 -13.36 -7.67 7.34
CA GLY A 247 -13.26 -8.53 8.53
C GLY A 247 -14.61 -8.73 9.21
N MET A 248 -15.37 -7.66 9.38
CA MET A 248 -16.73 -7.68 9.95
C MET A 248 -17.73 -8.52 9.14
N ALA A 249 -17.59 -8.57 7.81
CA ALA A 249 -18.44 -9.39 6.94
C ALA A 249 -18.07 -10.88 6.95
N GLY A 250 -16.89 -11.24 7.45
CA GLY A 250 -16.35 -12.60 7.43
C GLY A 250 -16.39 -13.23 6.03
N THR A 251 -16.81 -14.49 5.95
CA THR A 251 -16.97 -15.22 4.68
C THR A 251 -18.31 -14.98 3.99
N GLN A 252 -19.23 -14.20 4.59
CA GLN A 252 -20.64 -14.13 4.19
C GLN A 252 -21.00 -12.94 3.29
N GLY A 253 -20.09 -11.96 3.12
CA GLY A 253 -20.36 -10.75 2.33
C GLY A 253 -20.14 -10.86 0.80
N GLY A 254 -19.65 -12.01 0.32
CA GLY A 254 -19.29 -12.22 -1.08
C GLY A 254 -17.99 -11.51 -1.51
N LEU A 255 -17.71 -11.50 -2.82
CA LEU A 255 -16.45 -10.96 -3.34
C LEU A 255 -16.35 -9.44 -3.16
N ARG A 256 -15.21 -8.96 -2.64
CA ARG A 256 -14.85 -7.52 -2.63
C ARG A 256 -14.27 -7.10 -3.99
N SER A 257 -15.08 -7.28 -5.04
CA SER A 257 -14.76 -6.94 -6.43
C SER A 257 -15.96 -6.25 -7.08
N GLY A 258 -15.73 -5.13 -7.78
CA GLY A 258 -16.78 -4.42 -8.53
C GLY A 258 -16.71 -2.90 -8.37
N PRO A 259 -17.51 -2.13 -9.13
CA PRO A 259 -17.47 -0.67 -9.13
C PRO A 259 -18.13 -0.05 -7.90
N ALA A 260 -17.55 1.06 -7.41
CA ALA A 260 -18.06 1.89 -6.32
C ALA A 260 -19.08 2.95 -6.81
N GLY A 261 -20.13 2.52 -7.52
CA GLY A 261 -21.01 3.41 -8.30
C GLY A 261 -22.29 3.95 -7.63
N ASN A 262 -22.53 3.67 -6.34
CA ASN A 262 -23.75 4.12 -5.65
C ASN A 262 -23.76 5.65 -5.41
N ILE A 263 -24.81 6.31 -5.90
CA ILE A 263 -24.96 7.78 -5.90
C ILE A 263 -24.89 8.43 -4.52
N LYS A 264 -25.25 7.74 -3.43
CA LYS A 264 -25.20 8.30 -2.07
C LYS A 264 -23.78 8.72 -1.65
N TRP A 265 -22.77 8.01 -2.15
CA TRP A 265 -21.36 8.27 -1.85
C TRP A 265 -20.76 9.40 -2.70
N LYS A 266 -21.45 9.83 -3.77
CA LYS A 266 -20.94 10.84 -4.74
C LYS A 266 -20.51 12.14 -4.05
N LYS A 267 -21.27 12.60 -3.04
CA LYS A 267 -20.95 13.82 -2.29
C LYS A 267 -19.61 13.70 -1.53
N ALA A 268 -19.37 12.54 -0.91
CA ALA A 268 -18.13 12.29 -0.19
C ALA A 268 -16.94 12.24 -1.15
N PHE A 269 -17.09 11.59 -2.31
CA PHE A 269 -16.09 11.56 -3.36
C PHE A 269 -15.75 12.97 -3.89
N SER A 270 -16.74 13.84 -4.13
CA SER A 270 -16.47 15.22 -4.57
C SER A 270 -15.67 16.05 -3.57
N TYR A 271 -15.78 15.78 -2.26
CA TYR A 271 -14.93 16.43 -1.26
C TYR A 271 -13.48 15.94 -1.33
N LEU A 272 -13.27 14.62 -1.50
CA LEU A 272 -11.93 14.05 -1.68
C LEU A 272 -11.27 14.54 -2.97
N GLU A 273 -12.04 14.62 -4.07
CA GLU A 273 -11.58 15.16 -5.36
C GLU A 273 -11.16 16.64 -5.26
N ALA A 274 -11.81 17.42 -4.38
CA ALA A 274 -11.44 18.78 -4.03
C ALA A 274 -10.36 18.90 -2.92
N GLY A 275 -9.74 17.79 -2.50
CA GLY A 275 -8.69 17.76 -1.46
C GLY A 275 -9.17 17.97 -0.02
N ASN A 276 -10.48 18.01 0.22
CA ASN A 276 -11.06 18.21 1.55
C ASN A 276 -11.29 16.86 2.25
N PHE A 277 -10.22 16.29 2.80
CA PHE A 277 -10.25 14.98 3.46
C PHE A 277 -11.18 14.97 4.68
N ALA A 278 -11.19 16.04 5.48
CA ALA A 278 -12.04 16.14 6.66
C ALA A 278 -13.54 16.02 6.33
N GLN A 279 -14.04 16.76 5.33
CA GLN A 279 -15.45 16.67 4.91
C GLN A 279 -15.74 15.39 4.11
N GLY A 280 -14.78 14.91 3.31
CA GLY A 280 -14.90 13.65 2.58
C GLY A 280 -15.09 12.47 3.51
N VAL A 281 -14.14 12.25 4.42
CA VAL A 281 -14.17 11.14 5.39
C VAL A 281 -15.38 11.24 6.31
N ALA A 282 -15.69 12.43 6.87
CA ALA A 282 -16.90 12.58 7.70
C ALA A 282 -18.20 12.26 6.94
N SER A 283 -18.27 12.60 5.64
CA SER A 283 -19.41 12.23 4.79
C SER A 283 -19.43 10.73 4.47
N MET A 284 -18.28 10.07 4.35
CA MET A 284 -18.19 8.61 4.18
C MET A 284 -18.60 7.86 5.46
N ALA A 285 -18.14 8.30 6.62
CA ALA A 285 -18.50 7.72 7.91
C ALA A 285 -20.01 7.84 8.16
N LYS A 286 -20.60 9.01 7.90
CA LYS A 286 -22.05 9.22 8.03
C LYS A 286 -22.87 8.35 7.06
N GLU A 287 -22.42 8.16 5.82
CA GLU A 287 -23.14 7.27 4.89
C GLU A 287 -22.99 5.81 5.31
N ARG A 288 -21.78 5.37 5.73
CA ARG A 288 -21.42 4.00 6.15
C ARG A 288 -22.40 3.40 7.16
N GLU A 289 -22.91 4.16 8.12
CA GLU A 289 -23.87 3.68 9.13
C GLU A 289 -25.11 2.97 8.53
N HIS A 290 -25.56 3.39 7.34
CA HIS A 290 -26.68 2.76 6.63
C HIS A 290 -26.35 1.39 6.01
N TRP A 291 -25.10 0.95 6.12
CA TRP A 291 -24.54 -0.26 5.48
C TRP A 291 -23.97 -1.27 6.48
N MET A 292 -23.99 -0.97 7.78
CA MET A 292 -23.37 -1.80 8.82
C MET A 292 -24.17 -3.05 9.19
N SER A 293 -25.43 -3.16 8.74
CA SER A 293 -26.40 -4.14 9.26
C SER A 293 -26.31 -5.56 8.68
N ARG A 294 -25.58 -5.77 7.57
CA ARG A 294 -25.46 -7.09 6.92
C ARG A 294 -24.08 -7.28 6.25
N PRO A 295 -23.55 -8.52 6.18
CA PRO A 295 -22.28 -8.82 5.50
C PRO A 295 -22.19 -8.32 4.05
N ASP A 296 -23.26 -8.41 3.26
CA ASP A 296 -23.27 -7.95 1.87
C ASP A 296 -23.19 -6.41 1.76
N LEU A 297 -23.78 -5.69 2.71
CA LEU A 297 -23.75 -4.24 2.79
C LEU A 297 -22.37 -3.75 3.27
N LEU A 298 -21.76 -4.45 4.23
CA LEU A 298 -20.39 -4.20 4.68
C LEU A 298 -19.38 -4.32 3.54
N ILE A 299 -19.45 -5.38 2.73
CA ILE A 299 -18.58 -5.54 1.54
C ILE A 299 -18.86 -4.46 0.49
N ARG A 300 -20.11 -4.03 0.32
CA ARG A 300 -20.44 -2.91 -0.60
C ARG A 300 -19.87 -1.58 -0.09
N ALA A 301 -19.95 -1.30 1.21
CA ALA A 301 -19.32 -0.14 1.82
C ALA A 301 -17.79 -0.21 1.68
N ALA A 302 -17.16 -1.36 1.91
CA ALA A 302 -15.72 -1.55 1.72
C ALA A 302 -15.26 -1.19 0.30
N ARG A 303 -16.02 -1.55 -0.74
CA ARG A 303 -15.73 -1.12 -2.14
C ARG A 303 -15.78 0.40 -2.31
N HIS A 304 -16.63 1.11 -1.55
CA HIS A 304 -16.66 2.57 -1.58
C HIS A 304 -15.44 3.21 -0.90
N TYR A 305 -14.95 2.62 0.19
CA TYR A 305 -13.69 3.04 0.82
C TYR A 305 -12.46 2.73 -0.06
N GLU A 306 -12.45 1.61 -0.79
CA GLU A 306 -11.45 1.37 -1.86
C GLU A 306 -11.56 2.42 -2.97
N GLY A 307 -12.76 2.75 -3.45
CA GLY A 307 -12.98 3.80 -4.44
C GLY A 307 -12.46 5.17 -3.99
N ALA A 308 -12.64 5.50 -2.71
CA ALA A 308 -12.09 6.71 -2.10
C ALA A 308 -10.56 6.71 -2.05
N ALA A 309 -9.93 5.59 -1.65
CA ALA A 309 -8.47 5.46 -1.70
C ALA A 309 -7.92 5.61 -3.14
N GLN A 310 -8.64 5.10 -4.14
CA GLN A 310 -8.27 5.24 -5.55
C GLN A 310 -8.37 6.69 -6.08
N ILE A 311 -9.29 7.51 -5.55
CA ILE A 311 -9.32 8.96 -5.86
C ILE A 311 -8.02 9.64 -5.40
N LEU A 312 -7.53 9.29 -4.21
CA LEU A 312 -6.31 9.87 -3.65
C LEU A 312 -5.04 9.35 -4.34
N ILE A 313 -4.99 8.07 -4.75
CA ILE A 313 -3.94 7.54 -5.63
C ILE A 313 -3.91 8.31 -6.94
N ARG A 314 -5.09 8.52 -7.56
CA ARG A 314 -5.22 9.25 -8.83
C ARG A 314 -4.65 10.67 -8.72
N GLN A 315 -4.97 11.40 -7.65
CA GLN A 315 -4.40 12.72 -7.35
C GLN A 315 -2.87 12.66 -7.17
N ALA A 316 -2.35 11.67 -6.44
CA ALA A 316 -0.92 11.49 -6.25
C ALA A 316 -0.19 11.25 -7.58
N VAL A 317 -0.72 10.40 -8.47
CA VAL A 317 -0.14 10.15 -9.80
C VAL A 317 -0.29 11.36 -10.72
N MET A 318 -1.37 12.14 -10.61
CA MET A 318 -1.56 13.36 -11.41
C MET A 318 -0.46 14.42 -11.17
N THR A 319 0.25 14.39 -10.04
CA THR A 319 1.43 15.26 -9.81
C THR A 319 2.56 15.05 -10.82
N ALA A 320 2.58 13.93 -11.54
CA ALA A 320 3.51 13.69 -12.65
C ALA A 320 3.41 14.78 -13.74
N GLN A 321 2.26 15.45 -13.89
CA GLN A 321 2.06 16.54 -14.85
C GLN A 321 3.10 17.68 -14.68
N GLU A 322 3.62 17.91 -13.48
CA GLU A 322 4.67 18.92 -13.21
C GLU A 322 5.96 18.69 -14.00
N PHE A 323 6.23 17.45 -14.43
CA PHE A 323 7.41 17.07 -15.21
C PHE A 323 7.19 17.07 -16.72
N PHE A 324 5.99 17.41 -17.20
CA PHE A 324 5.70 17.52 -18.63
C PHE A 324 5.57 18.98 -19.06
N ASN A 325 6.38 19.39 -20.03
CA ASN A 325 6.32 20.72 -20.64
C ASN A 325 6.32 20.60 -22.17
N THR A 326 5.74 21.59 -22.83
CA THR A 326 5.80 21.72 -24.29
C THR A 326 6.36 23.09 -24.67
N SER A 327 6.92 23.18 -25.86
CA SER A 327 7.38 24.45 -26.44
C SER A 327 6.94 24.57 -27.90
N GLU A 328 7.05 25.75 -28.50
CA GLU A 328 6.72 25.92 -29.92
C GLU A 328 7.70 25.13 -30.80
N GLY A 329 7.16 24.36 -31.75
CA GLY A 329 7.90 23.57 -32.73
C GLY A 329 7.58 24.02 -34.16
N THR A 330 8.01 23.23 -35.14
CA THR A 330 7.65 23.46 -36.55
C THR A 330 6.21 23.03 -36.79
N LEU A 331 5.35 23.97 -37.17
CA LEU A 331 3.95 23.70 -37.50
C LEU A 331 3.83 22.98 -38.87
N PRO A 332 3.31 21.73 -38.92
CA PRO A 332 3.20 21.00 -40.18
C PRO A 332 2.19 21.63 -41.16
N LEU A 333 2.39 21.35 -42.45
CA LEU A 333 1.49 21.80 -43.51
C LEU A 333 0.10 21.17 -43.37
N MET A 334 -0.93 21.91 -43.82
CA MET A 334 -2.30 21.44 -43.82
C MET A 334 -2.43 20.12 -44.62
N TYR A 335 -3.20 19.18 -44.11
CA TYR A 335 -3.47 17.83 -44.66
C TYR A 335 -2.29 16.86 -44.72
N LYS A 336 -1.06 17.26 -44.37
CA LYS A 336 0.09 16.36 -44.25
C LYS A 336 0.05 15.55 -42.96
N TRP A 337 0.34 14.26 -43.05
CA TRP A 337 0.44 13.39 -41.88
C TRP A 337 1.73 13.61 -41.11
N VAL A 338 1.61 13.71 -39.79
CA VAL A 338 2.67 13.36 -38.85
C VAL A 338 2.36 12.00 -38.26
N GLN A 339 3.30 11.07 -38.31
CA GLN A 339 3.15 9.71 -37.81
C GLN A 339 4.16 9.41 -36.70
N ALA A 340 3.69 8.81 -35.62
CA ALA A 340 4.45 8.31 -34.50
C ALA A 340 4.36 6.78 -34.43
N ASP A 341 5.49 6.09 -34.48
CA ASP A 341 5.60 4.63 -34.41
C ASP A 341 6.45 4.23 -33.20
N CYS A 342 5.95 3.26 -32.42
CA CYS A 342 6.57 2.77 -31.18
C CYS A 342 6.71 1.24 -31.17
N PRO A 343 7.81 0.70 -30.60
CA PRO A 343 7.95 -0.73 -30.31
C PRO A 343 6.93 -1.21 -29.27
N ALA A 344 6.82 -2.53 -29.13
CA ALA A 344 6.22 -3.16 -27.95
C ALA A 344 7.21 -3.13 -26.77
N ARG A 345 6.81 -3.54 -25.57
CA ARG A 345 7.76 -3.71 -24.43
C ARG A 345 7.60 -5.02 -23.69
N ILE A 346 8.69 -5.47 -23.05
CA ILE A 346 8.69 -6.49 -22.00
C ILE A 346 9.47 -6.01 -20.78
N ASP A 347 9.08 -6.47 -19.60
CA ASP A 347 9.76 -6.18 -18.32
C ASP A 347 10.60 -7.41 -18.00
N ILE A 348 11.93 -7.26 -17.99
CA ILE A 348 12.88 -8.35 -17.68
C ILE A 348 12.90 -8.62 -16.16
N SER A 349 12.81 -7.56 -15.36
CA SER A 349 12.77 -7.65 -13.89
C SER A 349 12.14 -6.39 -13.28
N GLY A 350 11.53 -6.52 -12.09
CA GLY A 350 11.09 -5.41 -11.24
C GLY A 350 9.65 -4.89 -11.41
N GLY A 351 8.95 -5.27 -12.48
CA GLY A 351 7.59 -4.77 -12.75
C GLY A 351 6.59 -5.14 -11.64
N TRP A 352 5.59 -4.26 -11.42
CA TRP A 352 4.78 -4.07 -10.20
C TRP A 352 5.35 -3.06 -9.18
N SER A 353 6.67 -2.95 -9.02
CA SER A 353 7.23 -1.93 -8.10
C SER A 353 6.98 -0.48 -8.59
N ASP A 354 6.68 -0.34 -9.88
CA ASP A 354 6.27 0.89 -10.56
C ASP A 354 4.79 1.28 -10.32
N THR A 355 4.00 0.39 -9.71
CA THR A 355 2.54 0.52 -9.65
C THR A 355 2.11 1.42 -8.48
N PRO A 356 1.34 2.50 -8.70
CA PRO A 356 0.77 3.32 -7.64
C PRO A 356 -0.14 2.51 -6.69
N PRO A 357 0.02 2.65 -5.36
CA PRO A 357 0.82 3.64 -4.63
C PRO A 357 2.29 3.23 -4.37
N ILE A 358 2.68 1.97 -4.64
CA ILE A 358 3.97 1.37 -4.27
C ILE A 358 5.12 2.27 -4.72
N THR A 359 5.13 2.66 -5.99
CA THR A 359 6.15 3.52 -6.61
C THR A 359 6.49 4.80 -5.82
N TYR A 360 5.52 5.47 -5.19
CA TYR A 360 5.77 6.70 -4.43
C TYR A 360 5.78 6.51 -2.90
N GLU A 361 5.33 5.36 -2.40
CA GLU A 361 5.44 5.00 -0.97
C GLU A 361 6.76 4.29 -0.63
N HIS A 362 7.37 3.62 -1.62
CA HIS A 362 8.52 2.73 -1.46
C HIS A 362 9.66 3.02 -2.45
N GLY A 363 9.33 3.61 -3.60
CA GLY A 363 10.22 3.63 -4.75
C GLY A 363 10.05 2.37 -5.61
N GLY A 364 10.26 2.52 -6.90
CA GLY A 364 10.16 1.46 -7.89
C GLY A 364 11.43 1.37 -8.74
N ALA A 365 11.70 0.18 -9.28
CA ALA A 365 12.76 -0.04 -10.24
C ALA A 365 12.35 -1.16 -11.20
N VAL A 366 12.44 -0.91 -12.50
CA VAL A 366 12.08 -1.89 -13.54
C VAL A 366 13.13 -1.89 -14.63
N THR A 367 13.61 -3.06 -15.01
CA THR A 367 14.49 -3.25 -16.18
C THR A 367 13.66 -3.75 -17.34
N MET A 368 13.59 -2.96 -18.41
CA MET A 368 12.69 -3.14 -19.54
C MET A 368 13.44 -3.21 -20.86
N VAL A 369 12.80 -3.81 -21.86
CA VAL A 369 13.31 -3.88 -23.23
C VAL A 369 12.20 -3.49 -24.21
N GLY A 370 12.50 -2.52 -25.09
CA GLY A 370 11.67 -2.21 -26.25
C GLY A 370 11.88 -3.25 -27.34
N LEU A 371 10.80 -3.76 -27.95
CA LEU A 371 10.83 -4.84 -28.94
C LEU A 371 10.15 -4.47 -30.26
N LEU A 372 10.85 -4.73 -31.35
CA LEU A 372 10.22 -4.97 -32.65
C LEU A 372 9.56 -6.36 -32.62
N VAL A 373 8.35 -6.45 -33.17
CA VAL A 373 7.62 -7.72 -33.32
C VAL A 373 7.46 -8.00 -34.81
N ASN A 374 7.97 -9.15 -35.27
CA ASN A 374 8.12 -9.50 -36.68
C ASN A 374 8.81 -8.39 -37.51
N GLY A 375 9.84 -7.76 -36.92
CA GLY A 375 10.62 -6.68 -37.54
C GLY A 375 9.90 -5.32 -37.66
N LYS A 376 8.81 -5.11 -36.93
CA LYS A 376 8.01 -3.86 -36.98
C LYS A 376 7.76 -3.27 -35.61
N ARG A 377 7.65 -1.94 -35.55
CA ARG A 377 7.01 -1.19 -34.46
C ARG A 377 5.49 -1.40 -34.58
N PRO A 378 4.83 -2.15 -33.67
CA PRO A 378 3.48 -2.61 -33.90
C PRO A 378 2.40 -1.64 -33.36
N ILE A 379 2.80 -0.54 -32.71
CA ILE A 379 1.89 0.41 -32.07
C ILE A 379 2.17 1.79 -32.66
N GLY A 380 1.14 2.53 -33.02
CA GLY A 380 1.35 3.86 -33.59
C GLY A 380 0.10 4.71 -33.70
N ALA A 381 0.34 5.98 -34.01
CA ALA A 381 -0.69 6.97 -34.26
C ALA A 381 -0.22 7.94 -35.35
N LYS A 382 -1.16 8.59 -36.04
CA LYS A 382 -0.84 9.69 -36.94
C LYS A 382 -1.89 10.79 -36.86
N ALA A 383 -1.44 12.02 -36.93
CA ALA A 383 -2.29 13.21 -36.85
C ALA A 383 -2.01 14.12 -38.05
N ARG A 384 -3.06 14.82 -38.51
CA ARG A 384 -2.93 15.89 -39.51
C ARG A 384 -3.90 17.03 -39.20
N ARG A 385 -3.54 18.22 -39.69
CA ARG A 385 -4.39 19.41 -39.67
C ARG A 385 -5.40 19.35 -40.82
N ILE A 386 -6.64 19.73 -40.56
CA ILE A 386 -7.73 19.79 -41.56
C ILE A 386 -8.43 21.16 -41.51
N LYS A 387 -8.97 21.64 -42.64
CA LYS A 387 -9.62 22.97 -42.69
C LYS A 387 -10.90 23.04 -41.88
N GLU A 388 -11.65 21.95 -41.81
CA GLU A 388 -12.90 21.88 -41.06
C GLU A 388 -12.59 21.93 -39.56
N PRO A 389 -13.17 22.85 -38.77
CA PRO A 389 -12.86 22.99 -37.33
C PRO A 389 -13.59 21.94 -36.50
N VAL A 390 -13.21 20.68 -36.71
CA VAL A 390 -13.73 19.48 -36.05
C VAL A 390 -12.57 18.58 -35.62
N LEU A 391 -12.84 17.64 -34.71
CA LEU A 391 -11.91 16.56 -34.41
C LEU A 391 -12.42 15.27 -35.05
N ARG A 392 -11.65 14.68 -35.95
CA ARG A 392 -11.95 13.39 -36.58
C ARG A 392 -11.04 12.31 -36.03
N LEU A 393 -11.57 11.48 -35.15
CA LEU A 393 -10.85 10.44 -34.43
C LEU A 393 -11.11 9.10 -35.13
N VAL A 394 -10.05 8.38 -35.49
CA VAL A 394 -10.15 7.10 -36.23
C VAL A 394 -9.40 6.01 -35.46
N LEU A 395 -10.13 4.96 -35.12
CA LEU A 395 -9.56 3.76 -34.50
C LEU A 395 -9.45 2.69 -35.57
N VAL A 396 -8.22 2.29 -35.88
CA VAL A 396 -7.90 1.25 -36.85
C VAL A 396 -7.73 -0.07 -36.08
N PRO A 397 -8.53 -1.12 -36.39
CA PRO A 397 -8.45 -2.39 -35.69
C PRO A 397 -7.13 -3.14 -35.95
N ALA A 398 -6.78 -4.03 -35.02
CA ALA A 398 -5.51 -4.76 -35.03
C ALA A 398 -5.35 -5.72 -36.22
N ASP A 399 -6.48 -6.31 -36.65
CA ASP A 399 -6.51 -7.35 -37.66
C ASP A 399 -6.80 -6.74 -39.04
N CYS A 400 -5.77 -6.67 -39.87
CA CYS A 400 -5.89 -6.33 -41.29
C CYS A 400 -6.43 -7.50 -42.13
N GLU A 401 -7.48 -8.18 -41.67
CA GLU A 401 -8.33 -8.90 -42.60
C GLU A 401 -9.01 -7.89 -43.54
N ALA A 402 -9.03 -8.18 -44.83
CA ALA A 402 -9.52 -7.27 -45.86
C ALA A 402 -11.05 -7.09 -45.77
N GLY A 403 -11.48 -6.19 -44.88
CA GLY A 403 -12.89 -5.95 -44.56
C GLY A 403 -13.14 -5.31 -43.18
N ALA A 404 -12.13 -5.20 -42.32
CA ALA A 404 -12.30 -4.58 -41.00
C ALA A 404 -12.70 -3.09 -41.10
N VAL A 405 -13.79 -2.71 -40.45
CA VAL A 405 -14.36 -1.35 -40.52
C VAL A 405 -13.71 -0.44 -39.48
N ASN A 406 -13.07 0.63 -39.93
CA ASN A 406 -12.54 1.67 -39.04
C ASN A 406 -13.67 2.32 -38.22
N THR A 407 -13.48 2.46 -36.91
CA THR A 407 -14.41 3.25 -36.09
C THR A 407 -14.03 4.72 -36.21
N VAL A 408 -14.94 5.54 -36.75
CA VAL A 408 -14.76 6.99 -36.90
C VAL A 408 -15.67 7.71 -35.90
N VAL A 409 -15.09 8.59 -35.10
CA VAL A 409 -15.79 9.47 -34.16
C VAL A 409 -15.48 10.91 -34.58
N GLU A 410 -16.50 11.69 -34.92
CA GLU A 410 -16.33 13.10 -35.28
C GLU A 410 -16.93 13.97 -34.18
N CYS A 411 -16.07 14.74 -33.49
CA CYS A 411 -16.48 15.68 -32.44
C CYS A 411 -16.61 17.09 -33.05
N ARG A 412 -17.79 17.70 -32.84
CA ARG A 412 -18.17 19.04 -33.30
C ARG A 412 -18.52 19.97 -32.14
N HIS A 413 -18.83 19.41 -30.98
CA HIS A 413 -19.19 20.10 -29.74
C HIS A 413 -18.33 19.61 -28.58
N LEU A 414 -18.19 20.41 -27.52
CA LEU A 414 -17.45 20.01 -26.31
C LEU A 414 -18.09 18.79 -25.63
N SER A 415 -19.42 18.66 -25.70
CA SER A 415 -20.18 17.50 -25.24
C SER A 415 -19.74 16.18 -25.84
N ASP A 416 -19.19 16.20 -27.05
CA ASP A 416 -18.72 14.99 -27.75
C ASP A 416 -17.42 14.45 -27.14
N LEU A 417 -16.76 15.22 -26.28
CA LEU A 417 -15.57 14.85 -25.53
C LEU A 417 -15.84 14.51 -24.06
N GLU A 418 -17.01 14.86 -23.48
CA GLU A 418 -17.30 14.72 -22.04
C GLU A 418 -17.16 13.28 -21.48
N ASP A 419 -17.30 12.28 -22.35
CA ASP A 419 -17.13 10.86 -22.03
C ASP A 419 -15.66 10.38 -22.03
N TYR A 420 -14.67 11.28 -22.20
CA TYR A 420 -13.24 10.94 -22.23
C TYR A 420 -12.81 10.08 -21.03
N CYS A 421 -13.36 10.34 -19.84
CA CYS A 421 -13.05 9.61 -18.61
C CYS A 421 -13.71 8.22 -18.52
N GLN A 422 -14.39 7.76 -19.57
CA GLN A 422 -15.02 6.44 -19.66
C GLN A 422 -14.21 5.54 -20.63
N PRO A 423 -13.38 4.59 -20.15
CA PRO A 423 -12.48 3.80 -21.00
C PRO A 423 -13.13 2.97 -22.13
N ARG A 424 -14.46 2.81 -22.07
CA ARG A 424 -15.26 2.06 -23.06
C ARG A 424 -15.96 2.95 -24.08
N ALA A 425 -15.89 4.27 -23.92
CA ALA A 425 -16.49 5.19 -24.87
C ALA A 425 -15.68 5.18 -26.20
N PRO A 426 -16.35 5.29 -27.36
CA PRO A 426 -15.66 5.36 -28.66
C PRO A 426 -14.65 6.50 -28.69
N GLY A 427 -13.38 6.18 -28.93
CA GLY A 427 -12.30 7.16 -29.00
C GLY A 427 -11.89 7.79 -27.65
N ALA A 428 -12.27 7.24 -26.50
CA ALA A 428 -11.96 7.80 -25.17
C ALA A 428 -10.49 8.23 -25.00
N LEU A 429 -9.54 7.36 -25.35
CA LEU A 429 -8.09 7.66 -25.34
C LEU A 429 -7.74 8.91 -26.17
N LEU A 430 -8.30 9.00 -27.38
CA LEU A 430 -8.01 10.10 -28.32
C LEU A 430 -8.66 11.40 -27.82
N LYS A 431 -9.89 11.35 -27.29
CA LYS A 431 -10.56 12.48 -26.64
C LYS A 431 -9.75 12.99 -25.42
N ALA A 432 -9.32 12.06 -24.57
CA ALA A 432 -8.51 12.38 -23.39
C ALA A 432 -7.15 12.98 -23.75
N ALA A 433 -6.55 12.61 -24.89
CA ALA A 433 -5.32 13.23 -25.37
C ALA A 433 -5.48 14.74 -25.62
N PHE A 434 -6.54 15.17 -26.34
CA PHE A 434 -6.81 16.59 -26.58
C PHE A 434 -6.97 17.40 -25.28
N VAL A 435 -7.63 16.82 -24.27
CA VAL A 435 -7.82 17.43 -22.93
C VAL A 435 -6.50 17.43 -22.14
N CYS A 436 -5.75 16.32 -22.18
CA CYS A 436 -4.50 16.12 -21.46
C CYS A 436 -3.44 17.17 -21.82
N VAL A 437 -3.24 17.44 -23.12
CA VAL A 437 -2.30 18.45 -23.62
C VAL A 437 -2.93 19.82 -23.82
N GLN A 438 -4.11 20.06 -23.25
CA GLN A 438 -4.79 21.37 -23.24
C GLN A 438 -5.02 21.99 -24.63
N LEU A 439 -5.14 21.16 -25.67
CA LEU A 439 -5.52 21.61 -27.02
C LEU A 439 -7.04 21.87 -27.11
N VAL A 440 -7.81 21.30 -26.18
CA VAL A 440 -9.24 21.59 -25.95
C VAL A 440 -9.45 21.79 -24.45
N ASP A 441 -10.07 22.91 -24.08
CA ASP A 441 -10.54 23.19 -22.71
C ASP A 441 -12.05 22.96 -22.63
N LEU A 442 -12.46 21.98 -21.81
CA LEU A 442 -13.87 21.64 -21.57
C LEU A 442 -14.56 22.61 -20.60
N GLN A 443 -13.82 23.45 -19.87
CA GLN A 443 -14.37 24.45 -18.94
C GLN A 443 -14.56 25.83 -19.59
N SER A 444 -13.98 26.04 -20.78
CA SER A 444 -14.12 27.28 -21.54
C SER A 444 -15.56 27.51 -22.03
N SER A 445 -15.98 28.77 -22.06
CA SER A 445 -17.25 29.19 -22.68
C SER A 445 -17.20 29.21 -24.22
N ALA A 446 -16.01 29.10 -24.82
CA ALA A 446 -15.84 29.03 -26.27
C ALA A 446 -16.17 27.63 -26.80
N THR A 447 -16.93 27.55 -27.90
CA THR A 447 -17.25 26.28 -28.56
C THR A 447 -16.00 25.59 -29.09
N LEU A 448 -16.05 24.26 -29.28
CA LEU A 448 -14.94 23.48 -29.84
C LEU A 448 -14.40 24.09 -31.15
N ALA A 449 -15.29 24.49 -32.06
CA ALA A 449 -14.90 25.10 -33.33
C ALA A 449 -14.20 26.47 -33.16
N GLN A 450 -14.59 27.28 -32.17
CA GLN A 450 -13.89 28.52 -31.83
C GLN A 450 -12.49 28.25 -31.28
N GLN A 451 -12.36 27.36 -30.29
CA GLN A 451 -11.05 26.98 -29.72
C GLN A 451 -10.09 26.49 -30.81
N LEU A 452 -10.55 25.64 -31.73
CA LEU A 452 -9.76 25.11 -32.84
C LEU A 452 -9.33 26.20 -33.83
N MET A 453 -10.22 27.12 -34.19
CA MET A 453 -9.91 28.19 -35.13
C MET A 453 -9.03 29.28 -34.52
N GLU A 454 -9.27 29.66 -33.26
CA GLU A 454 -8.53 30.73 -32.57
C GLU A 454 -7.10 30.29 -32.21
N ASN A 455 -6.92 29.03 -31.76
CA ASN A 455 -5.61 28.54 -31.33
C ASN A 455 -4.77 27.94 -32.48
N PHE A 456 -5.38 27.33 -33.50
CA PHE A 456 -4.66 26.55 -34.53
C PHE A 456 -5.04 26.89 -35.98
N GLY A 457 -6.14 27.64 -36.19
CA GLY A 457 -6.70 27.94 -37.51
C GLY A 457 -7.20 26.72 -38.29
N CYS A 458 -7.41 25.58 -37.61
CA CYS A 458 -7.72 24.29 -38.22
C CYS A 458 -8.35 23.31 -37.22
N GLY A 459 -9.08 22.32 -37.71
CA GLY A 459 -9.35 21.10 -36.96
C GLY A 459 -8.24 20.06 -37.09
N PHE A 460 -8.45 18.88 -36.51
CA PHE A 460 -7.49 17.77 -36.54
C PHE A 460 -8.15 16.46 -36.94
N GLU A 461 -7.40 15.63 -37.67
CA GLU A 461 -7.73 14.23 -37.90
C GLU A 461 -6.63 13.35 -37.29
N LEU A 462 -7.01 12.43 -36.40
CA LEU A 462 -6.12 11.63 -35.56
C LEU A 462 -6.49 10.14 -35.71
N HIS A 463 -5.54 9.33 -36.18
CA HIS A 463 -5.67 7.89 -36.37
C HIS A 463 -4.80 7.15 -35.34
N SER A 464 -5.22 5.96 -34.92
CA SER A 464 -4.52 5.12 -33.93
C SER A 464 -4.62 3.64 -34.31
N TRP A 465 -3.56 2.85 -34.09
CA TRP A 465 -3.51 1.41 -34.35
C TRP A 465 -2.62 0.65 -33.36
N SER A 466 -2.88 -0.66 -33.25
CA SER A 466 -2.00 -1.63 -32.63
C SER A 466 -2.13 -2.97 -33.35
N ASN A 467 -1.05 -3.46 -33.97
CA ASN A 467 -0.97 -4.77 -34.60
C ASN A 467 -0.74 -5.92 -33.60
N LEU A 468 -0.77 -5.65 -32.29
CA LEU A 468 -0.74 -6.67 -31.24
C LEU A 468 -2.17 -7.08 -30.81
N PRO A 469 -2.41 -8.36 -30.49
CA PRO A 469 -3.66 -8.83 -29.91
C PRO A 469 -4.07 -8.03 -28.66
N HIS A 470 -5.36 -7.73 -28.52
CA HIS A 470 -5.85 -7.00 -27.35
C HIS A 470 -5.61 -7.80 -26.06
N GLY A 471 -4.96 -7.19 -25.06
CA GLY A 471 -4.52 -7.93 -23.86
C GLY A 471 -3.25 -8.77 -24.07
N SER A 472 -2.40 -8.40 -25.03
CA SER A 472 -1.03 -8.91 -25.23
C SER A 472 -0.18 -8.95 -23.95
N GLY A 473 -0.37 -7.99 -23.06
CA GLY A 473 0.49 -7.77 -21.89
C GLY A 473 1.75 -6.95 -22.18
N MET A 474 1.98 -6.51 -23.42
CA MET A 474 3.20 -5.80 -23.85
C MET A 474 3.07 -4.26 -23.82
N GLY A 475 2.38 -3.73 -22.80
CA GLY A 475 2.20 -2.28 -22.58
C GLY A 475 1.38 -1.51 -23.61
N THR A 476 0.66 -2.19 -24.51
CA THR A 476 0.00 -1.61 -25.69
C THR A 476 -0.81 -0.34 -25.44
N SER A 477 -1.56 -0.24 -24.34
CA SER A 477 -2.42 0.93 -24.06
C SER A 477 -1.64 2.21 -23.75
N SER A 478 -0.65 2.13 -22.87
CA SER A 478 0.16 3.28 -22.44
C SER A 478 1.12 3.72 -23.55
N ILE A 479 1.68 2.77 -24.30
CA ILE A 479 2.52 3.06 -25.47
C ILE A 479 1.70 3.77 -26.56
N LEU A 480 0.46 3.31 -26.81
CA LEU A 480 -0.45 3.95 -27.75
C LEU A 480 -0.83 5.38 -27.30
N ALA A 481 -1.01 5.60 -25.99
CA ALA A 481 -1.21 6.95 -25.46
C ALA A 481 0.00 7.86 -25.75
N GLY A 482 1.23 7.36 -25.56
CA GLY A 482 2.46 8.08 -25.92
C GLY A 482 2.54 8.40 -27.41
N ALA A 483 2.27 7.44 -28.29
CA ALA A 483 2.24 7.65 -29.73
C ALA A 483 1.17 8.68 -30.16
N VAL A 484 -0.03 8.60 -29.58
CA VAL A 484 -1.13 9.55 -29.82
C VAL A 484 -0.73 10.97 -29.40
N LEU A 485 -0.17 11.13 -28.19
CA LEU A 485 0.30 12.41 -27.70
C LEU A 485 1.43 12.99 -28.58
N ALA A 486 2.41 12.16 -28.95
CA ALA A 486 3.53 12.56 -29.81
C ALA A 486 3.06 13.06 -31.19
N ALA A 487 2.21 12.29 -31.87
CA ALA A 487 1.65 12.67 -33.17
C ALA A 487 0.79 13.95 -33.07
N LEU A 488 -0.06 14.04 -32.04
CA LEU A 488 -0.97 15.16 -31.83
C LEU A 488 -0.23 16.47 -31.52
N LEU A 489 0.71 16.46 -30.59
CA LEU A 489 1.54 17.62 -30.24
C LEU A 489 2.30 18.14 -31.46
N THR A 490 2.97 17.23 -32.19
CA THR A 490 3.73 17.61 -33.39
C THR A 490 2.80 18.16 -34.48
N ALA A 491 1.62 17.56 -34.71
CA ALA A 491 0.64 18.09 -35.66
C ALA A 491 0.07 19.46 -35.24
N ALA A 492 0.00 19.76 -33.94
CA ALA A 492 -0.36 21.06 -33.39
C ALA A 492 0.81 22.08 -33.42
N GLY A 493 1.98 21.70 -33.94
CA GLY A 493 3.17 22.56 -33.99
C GLY A 493 3.85 22.74 -32.63
N LYS A 494 3.68 21.79 -31.70
CA LYS A 494 4.38 21.76 -30.41
C LYS A 494 5.53 20.75 -30.45
N SER A 495 6.60 21.06 -29.72
CA SER A 495 7.67 20.11 -29.41
C SER A 495 7.66 19.75 -27.93
N PHE A 496 8.24 18.59 -27.61
CA PHE A 496 8.26 17.96 -26.30
C PHE A 496 9.52 17.09 -26.19
N ASP A 497 9.85 16.66 -24.97
CA ASP A 497 10.90 15.68 -24.70
C ASP A 497 10.29 14.32 -24.32
N THR A 498 10.99 13.22 -24.61
CA THR A 498 10.51 11.87 -24.27
C THR A 498 10.35 11.64 -22.75
N PRO A 499 11.24 12.15 -21.86
CA PRO A 499 11.03 12.11 -20.42
C PRO A 499 9.74 12.81 -19.96
N GLY A 500 9.46 14.03 -20.45
CA GLY A 500 8.18 14.70 -20.19
C GLY A 500 6.98 13.92 -20.73
N LEU A 501 7.08 13.33 -21.93
CA LEU A 501 6.01 12.55 -22.54
C LEU A 501 5.61 11.31 -21.70
N ILE A 502 6.57 10.64 -21.05
CA ILE A 502 6.29 9.54 -20.12
C ILE A 502 5.35 10.00 -18.99
N HIS A 503 5.62 11.17 -18.41
CA HIS A 503 4.81 11.75 -17.35
C HIS A 503 3.43 12.24 -17.86
N ALA A 504 3.37 12.76 -19.09
CA ALA A 504 2.11 13.11 -19.75
C ALA A 504 1.17 11.90 -19.90
N VAL A 505 1.71 10.72 -20.24
CA VAL A 505 0.92 9.48 -20.33
C VAL A 505 0.41 9.06 -18.94
N LEU A 506 1.22 9.12 -17.89
CA LEU A 506 0.76 8.83 -16.52
C LEU A 506 -0.42 9.70 -16.11
N TYR A 507 -0.36 11.00 -16.41
CA TYR A 507 -1.45 11.94 -16.17
C TYR A 507 -2.68 11.61 -17.04
N LEU A 508 -2.50 11.29 -18.32
CA LEU A 508 -3.58 10.88 -19.23
C LEU A 508 -4.33 9.64 -18.74
N GLU A 509 -3.63 8.61 -18.25
CA GLU A 509 -4.25 7.37 -17.76
C GLU A 509 -5.08 7.58 -16.48
N GLN A 510 -4.73 8.61 -15.68
CA GLN A 510 -5.57 9.06 -14.57
C GLN A 510 -6.84 9.77 -15.05
N LEU A 511 -6.74 10.62 -16.09
CA LEU A 511 -7.90 11.23 -16.75
C LEU A 511 -8.85 10.19 -17.35
N LEU A 512 -8.29 9.11 -17.93
CA LEU A 512 -9.07 7.97 -18.44
C LEU A 512 -9.70 7.10 -17.37
N THR A 513 -9.28 7.20 -16.10
CA THR A 513 -9.65 6.27 -15.00
C THR A 513 -9.21 4.82 -15.19
N THR A 514 -8.28 4.56 -16.12
CA THR A 514 -7.68 3.23 -16.29
C THR A 514 -6.63 2.95 -15.23
N GLY A 515 -5.79 3.94 -14.92
CA GLY A 515 -4.59 3.78 -14.10
C GLY A 515 -3.58 2.81 -14.71
N GLY A 516 -2.47 2.61 -14.01
CA GLY A 516 -1.34 1.80 -14.45
C GLY A 516 -0.09 2.15 -13.65
N GLY A 517 0.98 1.39 -13.89
CA GLY A 517 2.33 1.78 -13.51
C GLY A 517 3.02 2.60 -14.61
N TRP A 518 4.31 2.88 -14.45
CA TRP A 518 5.11 3.69 -15.39
C TRP A 518 6.03 2.88 -16.31
N GLN A 519 6.09 1.55 -16.19
CA GLN A 519 7.03 0.75 -16.98
C GLN A 519 6.71 0.71 -18.50
N ASP A 520 5.42 0.80 -18.86
CA ASP A 520 4.95 0.65 -20.24
C ASP A 520 5.44 1.79 -21.13
N GLN A 521 5.41 2.99 -20.57
CA GLN A 521 5.77 4.27 -21.17
C GLN A 521 7.28 4.33 -21.43
N ILE A 522 8.12 3.91 -20.47
CA ILE A 522 9.57 3.88 -20.69
C ILE A 522 9.93 2.85 -21.77
N GLY A 523 9.48 1.60 -21.59
CA GLY A 523 9.86 0.50 -22.47
C GLY A 523 9.43 0.70 -23.93
N GLY A 524 8.30 1.37 -24.18
CA GLY A 524 7.81 1.64 -25.53
C GLY A 524 8.20 2.99 -26.13
N LEU A 525 8.71 3.96 -25.36
CA LEU A 525 9.06 5.30 -25.89
C LEU A 525 10.57 5.57 -25.94
N GLN A 526 11.37 4.96 -25.06
CA GLN A 526 12.82 5.23 -24.97
C GLN A 526 13.70 4.26 -25.76
N GLY A 527 13.19 3.07 -26.10
CA GLY A 527 13.94 2.04 -26.83
C GLY A 527 15.14 1.47 -26.07
N GLY A 528 15.74 0.42 -26.62
CA GLY A 528 16.86 -0.30 -26.06
C GLY A 528 16.50 -1.09 -24.80
N VAL A 529 17.51 -1.28 -23.96
CA VAL A 529 17.39 -1.86 -22.61
C VAL A 529 17.47 -0.69 -21.64
N LYS A 530 16.47 -0.48 -20.79
CA LYS A 530 16.39 0.70 -19.89
C LYS A 530 16.06 0.28 -18.47
N LEU A 531 16.65 0.98 -17.50
CA LEU A 531 16.28 0.86 -16.08
C LEU A 531 15.48 2.10 -15.70
N GLY A 532 14.18 1.94 -15.51
CA GLY A 532 13.33 2.99 -14.94
C GLY A 532 13.43 2.98 -13.42
N LEU A 533 13.36 4.15 -12.81
CA LEU A 533 13.47 4.37 -11.36
C LEU A 533 12.44 5.40 -10.89
N SER A 534 11.92 5.21 -9.68
CA SER A 534 11.21 6.23 -8.93
C SER A 534 11.66 6.25 -7.47
N GLU A 535 11.59 7.43 -6.85
CA GLU A 535 11.85 7.59 -5.42
C GLU A 535 10.55 7.53 -4.61
N ALA A 536 10.66 7.18 -3.33
CA ALA A 536 9.55 7.14 -2.36
C ALA A 536 9.05 8.56 -1.97
N ARG A 537 8.60 9.36 -2.94
CA ARG A 537 8.05 10.71 -2.72
C ARG A 537 7.05 11.14 -3.79
N LEU A 538 6.34 12.23 -3.47
CA LEU A 538 5.60 13.04 -4.42
C LEU A 538 6.28 14.43 -4.56
N PRO A 539 6.15 15.13 -5.70
CA PRO A 539 5.52 14.72 -6.96
C PRO A 539 6.10 13.42 -7.55
N LEU A 540 5.25 12.61 -8.21
CA LEU A 540 5.68 11.33 -8.80
C LEU A 540 6.57 11.60 -10.01
N LYS A 541 7.88 11.49 -9.80
CA LYS A 541 8.90 11.56 -10.84
C LYS A 541 9.41 10.17 -11.21
N VAL A 542 9.62 9.97 -12.50
CA VAL A 542 10.17 8.76 -13.09
C VAL A 542 11.45 9.12 -13.83
N ASP A 543 12.57 8.54 -13.41
CA ASP A 543 13.88 8.70 -14.01
C ASP A 543 14.23 7.48 -14.86
N VAL A 544 14.98 7.69 -15.94
CA VAL A 544 15.41 6.63 -16.86
C VAL A 544 16.93 6.59 -16.89
N VAL A 545 17.50 5.43 -16.54
CA VAL A 545 18.92 5.14 -16.72
C VAL A 545 19.09 4.43 -18.05
N ASP A 546 19.91 5.02 -18.91
CA ASP A 546 20.30 4.45 -20.21
C ASP A 546 21.70 3.82 -20.10
N PRO A 547 21.82 2.48 -20.03
CA PRO A 547 23.11 1.79 -20.06
C PRO A 547 23.77 1.86 -21.44
N GLU A 548 25.09 2.06 -21.49
CA GLU A 548 25.88 1.86 -22.72
C GLU A 548 26.01 0.36 -23.06
N VAL A 549 24.94 -0.23 -23.62
CA VAL A 549 24.94 -1.63 -24.05
C VAL A 549 25.61 -1.75 -25.42
N ARG A 550 26.71 -2.52 -25.48
CA ARG A 550 27.44 -2.81 -26.71
C ARG A 550 26.54 -3.50 -27.74
N PRO A 551 26.54 -3.12 -29.03
CA PRO A 551 25.69 -3.74 -30.05
C PRO A 551 25.79 -5.27 -30.13
N GLN A 552 26.98 -5.84 -29.90
CA GLN A 552 27.21 -7.28 -29.89
C GLN A 552 26.43 -7.99 -28.77
N LEU A 553 26.22 -7.34 -27.62
CA LEU A 553 25.38 -7.88 -26.54
C LEU A 553 23.90 -7.86 -26.92
N LEU A 554 23.45 -6.85 -27.67
CA LEU A 554 22.08 -6.81 -28.19
C LEU A 554 21.87 -7.91 -29.24
N GLU A 555 22.83 -8.15 -30.12
CA GLU A 555 22.79 -9.28 -31.08
C GLU A 555 22.75 -10.63 -30.37
N GLU A 556 23.58 -10.84 -29.35
CA GLU A 556 23.56 -12.08 -28.57
C GLU A 556 22.23 -12.25 -27.81
N PHE A 557 21.74 -11.20 -27.13
CA PHE A 557 20.43 -11.22 -26.47
C PHE A 557 19.30 -11.53 -27.46
N ASN A 558 19.29 -10.89 -28.64
CA ASN A 558 18.31 -11.14 -29.70
C ASN A 558 18.34 -12.60 -30.16
N SER A 559 19.53 -13.21 -30.29
CA SER A 559 19.65 -14.62 -30.66
C SER A 559 19.09 -15.56 -29.58
N ARG A 560 19.05 -15.13 -28.32
CA ARG A 560 18.59 -15.89 -27.13
C ARG A 560 17.17 -15.56 -26.70
N LEU A 561 16.57 -14.47 -27.15
CA LEU A 561 15.20 -14.12 -26.82
C LEU A 561 14.23 -15.03 -27.56
N VAL A 562 13.16 -15.47 -26.89
CA VAL A 562 11.98 -16.07 -27.54
C VAL A 562 10.70 -15.38 -27.06
N LEU A 563 9.77 -15.11 -27.97
CA LEU A 563 8.47 -14.48 -27.70
C LEU A 563 7.32 -15.39 -28.14
N ILE A 564 6.41 -15.72 -27.21
CA ILE A 564 5.38 -16.76 -27.40
C ILE A 564 4.01 -16.20 -27.01
N TYR A 565 3.08 -16.11 -27.97
CA TYR A 565 1.68 -15.79 -27.69
C TYR A 565 0.91 -17.03 -27.24
N THR A 566 0.15 -16.93 -26.15
CA THR A 566 -0.54 -18.06 -25.50
C THR A 566 -1.96 -18.34 -26.00
N GLY A 567 -2.40 -17.68 -27.08
CA GLY A 567 -3.76 -17.77 -27.63
C GLY A 567 -4.85 -17.11 -26.78
N LYS A 568 -4.63 -16.95 -25.47
CA LYS A 568 -5.62 -16.50 -24.48
C LYS A 568 -5.35 -15.07 -24.04
N THR A 569 -6.38 -14.25 -24.02
CA THR A 569 -6.33 -12.87 -23.51
C THR A 569 -6.97 -12.80 -22.12
N ARG A 570 -6.44 -11.97 -21.22
CA ARG A 570 -7.03 -11.74 -19.89
C ARG A 570 -6.84 -10.28 -19.46
N LEU A 571 -7.89 -9.68 -18.93
CA LEU A 571 -7.84 -8.33 -18.37
C LEU A 571 -7.09 -8.33 -17.02
N ALA A 572 -6.00 -7.57 -16.95
CA ALA A 572 -5.13 -7.44 -15.77
C ALA A 572 -5.82 -6.80 -14.55
N ARG A 573 -6.92 -6.06 -14.75
CA ARG A 573 -7.59 -5.22 -13.74
C ARG A 573 -7.85 -5.91 -12.40
N ASN A 574 -8.28 -7.17 -12.39
CA ASN A 574 -8.57 -7.86 -11.13
C ASN A 574 -7.29 -8.19 -10.34
N LEU A 575 -6.20 -8.57 -11.04
CA LEU A 575 -4.91 -8.84 -10.40
C LEU A 575 -4.32 -7.56 -9.78
N LEU A 576 -4.38 -6.44 -10.51
CA LEU A 576 -3.96 -5.12 -10.01
C LEU A 576 -4.68 -4.72 -8.71
N GLN A 577 -6.00 -4.93 -8.64
CA GLN A 577 -6.78 -4.63 -7.43
C GLN A 577 -6.33 -5.48 -6.23
N ASP A 578 -5.98 -6.74 -6.45
CA ASP A 578 -5.53 -7.63 -5.38
C ASP A 578 -4.09 -7.30 -4.91
N VAL A 579 -3.17 -6.93 -5.82
CA VAL A 579 -1.82 -6.45 -5.47
C VAL A 579 -1.91 -5.19 -4.60
N VAL A 580 -2.60 -4.15 -5.08
CA VAL A 580 -2.73 -2.87 -4.37
C VAL A 580 -3.45 -3.04 -3.02
N ARG A 581 -4.45 -3.92 -2.92
CA ARG A 581 -5.09 -4.23 -1.63
C ARG A 581 -4.13 -4.86 -0.64
N ASN A 582 -3.34 -5.86 -1.05
CA ASN A 582 -2.39 -6.49 -0.14
C ASN A 582 -1.24 -5.55 0.27
N TRP A 583 -0.84 -4.63 -0.61
CA TRP A 583 0.11 -3.55 -0.27
C TRP A 583 -0.43 -2.62 0.82
N TYR A 584 -1.69 -2.17 0.70
CA TYR A 584 -2.31 -1.33 1.73
C TYR A 584 -2.57 -2.04 3.06
N ALA A 585 -2.87 -3.35 3.00
CA ALA A 585 -2.93 -4.22 4.18
C ALA A 585 -1.55 -4.46 4.81
N ARG A 586 -0.45 -4.02 4.16
CA ARG A 586 0.95 -4.33 4.47
C ARG A 586 1.14 -5.82 4.80
N ASN A 587 0.70 -6.66 3.86
CA ASN A 587 0.96 -8.09 3.90
C ASN A 587 2.49 -8.32 3.88
N PRO A 588 3.11 -8.96 4.90
CA PRO A 588 4.56 -9.05 5.02
C PRO A 588 5.25 -9.67 3.81
N ASN A 589 4.63 -10.67 3.19
CA ASN A 589 5.17 -11.33 2.00
C ASN A 589 5.22 -10.40 0.79
N ILE A 590 4.23 -9.50 0.68
CA ILE A 590 4.11 -8.54 -0.42
C ILE A 590 5.10 -7.40 -0.22
N VAL A 591 5.18 -6.83 0.99
CA VAL A 591 6.18 -5.81 1.32
C VAL A 591 7.59 -6.31 1.03
N HIS A 592 7.93 -7.52 1.53
CA HIS A 592 9.23 -8.14 1.27
C HIS A 592 9.45 -8.42 -0.23
N THR A 593 8.41 -8.77 -0.98
CA THR A 593 8.53 -9.01 -2.43
C THR A 593 8.84 -7.72 -3.19
N GLU A 594 8.26 -6.58 -2.81
CA GLU A 594 8.60 -5.27 -3.41
C GLU A 594 10.06 -4.87 -3.12
N ASP A 595 10.56 -5.12 -1.89
CA ASP A 595 11.99 -4.95 -1.57
C ASP A 595 12.88 -5.76 -2.55
N GLN A 596 12.52 -7.03 -2.79
CA GLN A 596 13.27 -7.91 -3.69
C GLN A 596 13.17 -7.47 -5.15
N LEU A 597 12.00 -7.10 -5.64
CA LEU A 597 11.80 -6.63 -7.03
C LEU A 597 12.67 -5.42 -7.35
N VAL A 598 12.74 -4.45 -6.44
CA VAL A 598 13.52 -3.23 -6.61
C VAL A 598 15.04 -3.49 -6.65
N ASN A 599 15.53 -4.48 -5.90
CA ASN A 599 16.94 -4.89 -5.96
C ASN A 599 17.24 -5.73 -7.21
N LEU A 600 16.41 -6.74 -7.48
CA LEU A 600 16.53 -7.64 -8.62
C LEU A 600 16.44 -6.90 -9.98
N ALA A 601 15.76 -5.76 -10.05
CA ALA A 601 15.78 -4.90 -11.24
C ALA A 601 17.18 -4.36 -11.53
N ARG A 602 17.89 -3.89 -10.50
CA ARG A 602 19.25 -3.33 -10.62
C ARG A 602 20.28 -4.42 -10.91
N GLU A 603 20.19 -5.55 -10.21
CA GLU A 603 21.01 -6.75 -10.48
C GLU A 603 20.86 -7.23 -11.93
N CYS A 604 19.62 -7.29 -12.42
CA CYS A 604 19.33 -7.67 -13.80
C CYS A 604 19.91 -6.68 -14.82
N MET A 605 19.91 -5.37 -14.52
CA MET A 605 20.53 -4.36 -15.38
C MET A 605 22.05 -4.54 -15.43
N GLN A 606 22.68 -4.74 -14.27
CA GLN A 606 24.12 -4.97 -14.18
C GLN A 606 24.55 -6.22 -14.96
N ALA A 607 23.83 -7.33 -14.79
CA ALA A 607 24.06 -8.56 -15.55
C ALA A 607 23.96 -8.36 -17.08
N PHE A 608 23.06 -7.49 -17.54
CA PHE A 608 22.94 -7.15 -18.96
C PHE A 608 24.16 -6.38 -19.48
N VAL A 609 24.65 -5.40 -18.72
CA VAL A 609 25.85 -4.61 -19.05
C VAL A 609 27.10 -5.50 -19.11
N ASP A 610 27.22 -6.43 -18.16
CA ASP A 610 28.34 -7.38 -18.07
C ASP A 610 28.29 -8.44 -19.19
N GLY A 611 27.12 -8.67 -19.79
CA GLY A 611 26.89 -9.68 -20.84
C GLY A 611 26.60 -11.08 -20.30
N ASP A 612 26.26 -11.22 -19.02
CA ASP A 612 25.92 -12.50 -18.41
C ASP A 612 24.43 -12.82 -18.63
N PHE A 613 24.13 -13.42 -19.78
CA PHE A 613 22.76 -13.81 -20.13
C PHE A 613 22.21 -14.99 -19.31
N GLU A 614 23.07 -15.74 -18.62
CA GLU A 614 22.62 -16.73 -17.62
C GLU A 614 22.12 -15.99 -16.37
N ALA A 615 22.86 -15.01 -15.85
CA ALA A 615 22.42 -14.15 -14.75
C ALA A 615 21.16 -13.34 -15.10
N VAL A 616 21.05 -12.76 -16.31
CA VAL A 616 19.81 -12.10 -16.78
C VAL A 616 18.64 -13.09 -16.77
N GLY A 617 18.82 -14.31 -17.28
CA GLY A 617 17.78 -15.34 -17.27
C GLY A 617 17.40 -15.80 -15.85
N ASN A 618 18.36 -15.92 -14.94
CA ASN A 618 18.12 -16.20 -13.53
C ASN A 618 17.36 -15.06 -12.84
N CYS A 619 17.58 -13.80 -13.23
CA CYS A 619 16.76 -12.66 -12.79
C CYS A 619 15.32 -12.77 -13.30
N VAL A 620 15.10 -13.12 -14.57
CA VAL A 620 13.75 -13.37 -15.13
C VAL A 620 13.03 -14.49 -14.38
N ALA A 621 13.74 -15.57 -14.02
CA ALA A 621 13.19 -16.69 -13.26
C ALA A 621 12.76 -16.28 -11.84
N GLN A 622 13.62 -15.54 -11.11
CA GLN A 622 13.28 -15.00 -9.79
C GLN A 622 12.12 -13.99 -9.87
N TYR A 623 12.12 -13.12 -10.88
CA TYR A 623 11.03 -12.18 -11.14
C TYR A 623 9.70 -12.91 -11.33
N TRP A 624 9.67 -14.05 -12.02
CA TRP A 624 8.45 -14.85 -12.18
C TRP A 624 7.90 -15.38 -10.84
N GLU A 625 8.76 -15.84 -9.92
CA GLU A 625 8.33 -16.26 -8.59
C GLU A 625 7.78 -15.10 -7.75
N HIS A 626 8.43 -13.94 -7.79
CA HIS A 626 7.92 -12.71 -7.16
C HIS A 626 6.57 -12.28 -7.76
N LYS A 627 6.42 -12.33 -9.09
CA LYS A 627 5.17 -12.01 -9.81
C LYS A 627 4.03 -12.95 -9.43
N LYS A 628 4.31 -14.22 -9.13
CA LYS A 628 3.34 -15.19 -8.56
C LYS A 628 3.00 -14.90 -7.10
N CYS A 629 3.94 -14.41 -6.29
CA CYS A 629 3.66 -13.98 -4.92
C CYS A 629 2.72 -12.77 -4.89
N LEU A 630 2.99 -11.75 -5.71
CA LEU A 630 2.15 -10.56 -5.84
C LEU A 630 0.76 -10.87 -6.41
N ALA A 631 0.72 -11.64 -7.50
CA ALA A 631 -0.50 -11.94 -8.23
C ALA A 631 -0.72 -13.46 -8.38
N PRO A 632 -1.26 -14.17 -7.36
CA PRO A 632 -1.44 -15.63 -7.38
C PRO A 632 -2.36 -16.21 -8.49
N GLY A 633 -2.91 -15.37 -9.37
CA GLY A 633 -3.66 -15.76 -10.56
C GLY A 633 -2.96 -15.49 -11.89
N CYS A 634 -1.67 -15.11 -11.88
CA CYS A 634 -0.90 -14.76 -13.09
C CYS A 634 -0.42 -16.00 -13.89
N GLU A 635 -0.26 -17.16 -13.26
CA GLU A 635 0.07 -18.41 -13.93
C GLU A 635 -1.22 -19.18 -14.30
N SER A 636 -1.56 -19.23 -15.59
CA SER A 636 -2.65 -20.08 -16.08
C SER A 636 -2.14 -21.48 -16.42
N MET A 637 -3.03 -22.48 -16.49
CA MET A 637 -2.63 -23.84 -16.91
C MET A 637 -1.92 -23.87 -18.27
N THR A 638 -2.27 -22.96 -19.19
CA THR A 638 -1.58 -22.82 -20.49
C THR A 638 -0.16 -22.29 -20.32
N ILE A 639 0.02 -21.26 -19.48
CA ILE A 639 1.34 -20.69 -19.16
C ILE A 639 2.22 -21.73 -18.46
N ALA A 640 1.70 -22.38 -17.42
CA ALA A 640 2.41 -23.43 -16.68
C ALA A 640 2.86 -24.60 -17.58
N ARG A 641 2.02 -25.03 -18.53
CA ARG A 641 2.37 -26.08 -19.50
C ARG A 641 3.52 -25.64 -20.42
N ILE A 642 3.44 -24.45 -21.03
CA ILE A 642 4.52 -23.91 -21.88
C ILE A 642 5.82 -23.82 -21.08
N MET A 643 5.77 -23.21 -19.89
CA MET A 643 6.95 -23.03 -19.04
C MET A 643 7.55 -24.36 -18.58
N THR A 644 6.73 -25.36 -18.27
CA THR A 644 7.23 -26.71 -17.89
C THR A 644 7.94 -27.39 -19.06
N VAL A 645 7.38 -27.32 -20.26
CA VAL A 645 7.95 -27.96 -21.47
C VAL A 645 9.26 -27.29 -21.90
N LEU A 646 9.38 -25.97 -21.77
CA LEU A 646 10.57 -25.22 -22.18
C LEU A 646 11.67 -25.14 -21.11
N LYS A 647 11.37 -25.46 -19.84
CA LYS A 647 12.30 -25.40 -18.69
C LYS A 647 13.71 -25.97 -18.93
N PRO A 648 13.92 -27.08 -19.67
CA PRO A 648 15.28 -27.59 -19.92
C PRO A 648 16.16 -26.63 -20.73
N TYR A 649 15.56 -25.82 -21.61
CA TYR A 649 16.23 -25.06 -22.67
C TYR A 649 16.41 -23.56 -22.38
N VAL A 650 15.81 -23.06 -21.29
CA VAL A 650 15.86 -21.64 -20.89
C VAL A 650 16.65 -21.45 -19.59
N TYR A 651 17.24 -20.27 -19.43
CA TYR A 651 17.69 -19.78 -18.13
C TYR A 651 16.50 -19.25 -17.31
N GLY A 652 15.56 -18.55 -17.94
CA GLY A 652 14.31 -18.09 -17.31
C GLY A 652 13.23 -17.68 -18.30
N MET A 653 11.99 -17.60 -17.81
CA MET A 653 10.80 -17.17 -18.55
C MET A 653 9.86 -16.37 -17.65
N CYS A 654 9.13 -15.41 -18.22
CA CYS A 654 8.11 -14.64 -17.52
C CYS A 654 6.97 -14.23 -18.46
N SER A 655 5.80 -13.94 -17.90
CA SER A 655 4.71 -13.27 -18.62
C SER A 655 5.07 -11.80 -18.86
N ALA A 656 4.92 -11.33 -20.10
CA ALA A 656 5.19 -9.95 -20.50
C ALA A 656 4.32 -8.93 -19.73
N GLY A 657 3.06 -9.26 -19.45
CA GLY A 657 2.15 -8.43 -18.65
C GLY A 657 1.84 -9.02 -17.29
N ALA A 658 0.82 -8.47 -16.61
CA ALA A 658 0.33 -8.93 -15.30
C ALA A 658 -0.02 -10.43 -15.22
N GLY A 659 -0.24 -11.10 -16.36
CA GLY A 659 -0.38 -12.54 -16.49
C GLY A 659 -1.80 -13.07 -16.63
N GLY A 660 -1.90 -14.39 -16.67
CA GLY A 660 -3.12 -15.15 -16.91
C GLY A 660 -3.49 -15.33 -18.38
N GLY A 661 -2.70 -14.75 -19.30
CA GLY A 661 -2.82 -14.80 -20.76
C GLY A 661 -1.77 -13.89 -21.40
N GLY A 662 -1.91 -13.60 -22.69
CA GLY A 662 -1.02 -12.70 -23.44
C GLY A 662 0.25 -13.38 -23.93
N PHE A 663 1.36 -12.64 -23.93
CA PHE A 663 2.69 -13.13 -24.30
C PHE A 663 3.50 -13.63 -23.09
N ILE A 664 4.22 -14.73 -23.30
CA ILE A 664 5.35 -15.18 -22.49
C ILE A 664 6.62 -14.85 -23.27
N TYR A 665 7.69 -14.47 -22.58
CA TYR A 665 9.03 -14.43 -23.17
C TYR A 665 10.00 -15.31 -22.37
N GLY A 666 11.12 -15.69 -22.98
CA GLY A 666 12.16 -16.48 -22.33
C GLY A 666 13.56 -16.17 -22.85
N ILE A 667 14.57 -16.42 -22.02
CA ILE A 667 15.99 -16.32 -22.36
C ILE A 667 16.56 -17.72 -22.54
N MET A 668 16.94 -18.06 -23.75
CA MET A 668 17.40 -19.39 -24.17
C MET A 668 18.87 -19.64 -23.80
N LYS A 669 19.17 -20.89 -23.40
CA LYS A 669 20.54 -21.36 -23.12
C LYS A 669 21.42 -21.40 -24.36
N GLU A 670 20.83 -21.80 -25.48
CA GLU A 670 21.47 -21.84 -26.79
C GLU A 670 20.89 -20.74 -27.69
N PRO A 671 21.70 -20.10 -28.54
CA PRO A 671 21.24 -19.08 -29.47
C PRO A 671 20.47 -19.69 -30.65
N ASN A 672 19.62 -18.88 -31.28
CA ASN A 672 18.88 -19.16 -32.52
C ASN A 672 17.89 -20.35 -32.46
N CYS A 673 17.39 -20.71 -31.27
CA CYS A 673 16.50 -21.86 -31.08
C CYS A 673 15.05 -21.70 -31.59
N HIS A 674 14.66 -20.57 -32.21
CA HIS A 674 13.28 -20.27 -32.62
C HIS A 674 12.55 -21.41 -33.36
N ALA A 675 13.22 -22.05 -34.33
CA ALA A 675 12.64 -23.18 -35.08
C ALA A 675 12.42 -24.43 -34.23
N PHE A 676 13.37 -24.75 -33.35
CA PHE A 676 13.29 -25.88 -32.42
C PHE A 676 12.19 -25.69 -31.37
N ILE A 677 12.01 -24.46 -30.86
CA ILE A 677 10.92 -24.13 -29.93
C ILE A 677 9.54 -24.19 -30.60
N ARG A 678 9.43 -23.74 -31.86
CA ARG A 678 8.22 -23.95 -32.68
C ARG A 678 7.88 -25.43 -32.81
N GLU A 679 8.87 -26.28 -33.08
CA GLU A 679 8.66 -27.74 -33.17
C GLU A 679 8.20 -28.35 -31.84
N ILE A 680 8.88 -28.07 -30.73
CA ILE A 680 8.52 -28.57 -29.39
C ILE A 680 7.07 -28.21 -29.02
N LEU A 681 6.66 -26.95 -29.28
CA LEU A 681 5.32 -26.47 -28.95
C LEU A 681 4.26 -27.10 -29.87
N ASN A 682 4.53 -27.25 -31.16
CA ASN A 682 3.63 -27.91 -32.11
C ASN A 682 3.41 -29.40 -31.80
N GLN A 683 4.36 -30.06 -31.12
CA GLN A 683 4.20 -31.44 -30.65
C GLN A 683 3.27 -31.56 -29.43
N GLN A 684 2.94 -30.46 -28.75
CA GLN A 684 2.04 -30.49 -27.58
C GLN A 684 0.57 -30.52 -28.00
N LYS A 685 -0.12 -31.63 -27.70
CA LYS A 685 -1.58 -31.72 -27.90
C LYS A 685 -2.32 -30.65 -27.11
N ASP A 686 -3.35 -30.07 -27.73
CA ASP A 686 -4.27 -29.10 -27.11
C ASP A 686 -3.52 -27.90 -26.47
N LEU A 687 -2.53 -27.37 -27.18
CA LEU A 687 -1.76 -26.19 -26.79
C LEU A 687 -1.69 -25.17 -27.93
N GLU A 688 -2.54 -24.15 -27.86
CA GLU A 688 -2.46 -22.99 -28.75
C GLU A 688 -1.32 -22.07 -28.29
N ALA A 689 -0.18 -22.16 -28.97
CA ALA A 689 0.99 -21.31 -28.73
C ALA A 689 1.65 -20.92 -30.06
N VAL A 690 1.93 -19.63 -30.26
CA VAL A 690 2.53 -19.10 -31.49
C VAL A 690 3.82 -18.38 -31.16
N VAL A 691 4.93 -18.78 -31.78
CA VAL A 691 6.26 -18.17 -31.60
C VAL A 691 6.46 -17.04 -32.61
N TYR A 692 6.59 -15.82 -32.10
CA TYR A 692 6.85 -14.60 -32.87
C TYR A 692 8.36 -14.36 -32.97
N ASP A 693 8.80 -13.73 -34.06
CA ASP A 693 10.16 -13.22 -34.16
C ASP A 693 10.21 -11.87 -33.43
N ALA A 694 11.17 -11.68 -32.53
CA ALA A 694 11.31 -10.46 -31.74
C ALA A 694 12.79 -10.08 -31.58
N CYS A 695 13.06 -8.78 -31.61
CA CYS A 695 14.39 -8.22 -31.35
C CYS A 695 14.29 -6.85 -30.69
N VAL A 696 15.35 -6.43 -30.00
CA VAL A 696 15.45 -5.13 -29.35
C VAL A 696 15.30 -4.01 -30.38
N ASP A 697 14.33 -3.13 -30.16
CA ASP A 697 14.24 -1.86 -30.88
C ASP A 697 15.08 -0.81 -30.16
N THR A 698 16.14 -0.28 -30.78
CA THR A 698 17.06 0.67 -30.12
C THR A 698 16.60 2.13 -30.18
N GLU A 699 15.61 2.48 -31.00
CA GLU A 699 15.19 3.87 -31.22
C GLU A 699 14.00 4.30 -30.33
N GLY A 700 13.06 3.40 -30.04
CA GLY A 700 11.88 3.73 -29.25
C GLY A 700 10.82 4.48 -30.06
N LEU A 701 10.29 5.57 -29.51
CA LEU A 701 9.35 6.44 -30.21
C LEU A 701 10.05 7.10 -31.40
N THR A 702 9.52 6.87 -32.60
CA THR A 702 9.99 7.53 -33.83
C THR A 702 8.89 8.36 -34.46
N ILE A 703 9.25 9.54 -34.98
CA ILE A 703 8.31 10.49 -35.58
C ILE A 703 8.73 10.79 -37.02
N SER A 704 7.78 10.69 -37.94
CA SER A 704 7.96 11.01 -39.36
C SER A 704 6.90 12.00 -39.83
N GLN A 705 7.22 12.79 -40.86
CA GLN A 705 6.30 13.74 -41.48
C GLN A 705 6.20 13.45 -42.98
N GLU A 706 4.98 13.53 -43.52
CA GLU A 706 4.72 13.43 -44.95
C GLU A 706 5.23 14.67 -45.68
N ALA A 707 6.16 14.48 -46.63
CA ALA A 707 6.75 15.52 -47.47
C ALA A 707 5.72 16.16 -48.41
#